data_AF-A0A9X2I056-F1
#
_entry.id   AF-A0A9X2I056-F1
#
_cell.length_a   1.000
_cell.length_b   1.000
_cell.length_c   1.000
_cell.angle_alpha   90.00
_cell.angle_beta   90.00
_cell.angle_gamma   90.00
#
_symmetry.space_group_name_H-M   'P 1'
#
loop_
_entity.id
_entity.type
_entity.pdbx_description
1 polymer ?
#
loop_
_entity_poly.entity_id
_entity_poly.type
_entity_poly.pdbx_seq_one_letter_code
_entity_poly.pdbx_strand_id
1 'polypeptide(L)'
;MHDSGGRLAIVLHIFYLDIAERLLGQLRWLASDDRFELWVTVSAEKRTDVQTLLARHGLVAHVRDCPNIGMDIVPFLQVLPELAERGFTTVIKLHTKRGSGKASAIWGRALSDTVTDLRWSDYAYAQLNLNRSLDMVGVGPYFCSGRRLMLENETAFDFLLTEFPHLKPLPNDWGFFIGTMFAARIERLLPLARWATNNRALFNASYHSDGQLVHAVEGILALFCRRSLPSIGLIHNAGVYAIETVSVTQGVNQALSRQLSRELSNYKENSRLLMESQLLEEKNYPFQGVVKGKVDLYRHYLLVGQFDKRVAASEAWSLKTHNRKHLTWERAVTKSREPGSVSVIVPVFNQPDLTAACIRSLYQELSDRSFTVTVVDNGSDDKTQSTLKSLAREYPLLKIVKNKKNLNFALGCNIGFCESSGEYAVFLNNDTKVTPGWLSALLGPVEAGEAFASQPLLLYPDGTVQCMGVVFSTGSSLGYPIYAGLKPEECHAYKPRQFQAVTAACVCVKATDFAELEGFDPLYINGQEDIDLCLRLGNKTGLKAAYVPDSRVIHYESKSKGRGRYIEQNRRVFVHKWGGKVKADDQQYYLEDGFSVLDWQPDNPEREQSLRVYRPMLDSLKPKHSGNLPKYLQRGNEALGEDARTAAACYINAVKLSQGQLAGFSLIFERLRETWLEKRSSRTFTVGVCSWELSHNPAGRALTLAESYPNNAEVEILGCILPSFGSEVWPPVNDSRISCHSFTVINEAEFVLQALSFVARHPVDLLHLSKPRIHNIIIGWLYQLMWGAKVIVDVDDEELAIVKADAPIKPTDYIAEHGQLPPLKNLHKRVWTQLAAAMVDDFDGITVANGALQTKYGGAIVPHVRPASRYQPSAKLKEEARQRFGIPENALVAIFVGTPRRHKGIFEAAKALSALKQENVYYLIVGGEVEQSLYKELKQLPSLNCVFAGNQAYDSVASVVAAGDITILLQDADSAIAQYQTPAKLTDALAMGVTVFAQPTPGMQEWVDNGAVIPVTRQTLLVELKKFMAGHYAEQGAKGRLIFERQLTTDSVAPVIQDCLNLDMKLTASKRKWHGQIEQIFDKKGLPLGFGE
;
A
#
# COMPACT_ATOMS: atom_id res chain seq x y z
N MET A 1 -1.84 18.06 20.41
CA MET A 1 -1.22 19.39 20.36
C MET A 1 -2.13 20.27 19.54
N HIS A 2 -2.86 21.18 20.18
CA HIS A 2 -3.41 22.34 19.48
C HIS A 2 -2.32 23.41 19.48
N ASP A 3 -2.25 24.17 18.38
CA ASP A 3 -1.34 25.29 18.08
C ASP A 3 0.07 24.87 17.59
N SER A 4 0.41 24.92 16.30
CA SER A 4 0.29 26.04 15.36
C SER A 4 -0.20 25.62 13.95
N GLY A 5 -1.48 25.27 13.82
CA GLY A 5 -2.09 24.88 12.54
C GLY A 5 -2.29 26.10 11.65
N GLY A 6 -1.54 26.21 10.54
CA GLY A 6 -1.70 27.31 9.59
C GLY A 6 -3.15 27.44 9.11
N ARG A 7 -3.69 28.67 9.11
CA ARG A 7 -5.05 28.94 8.61
C ARG A 7 -5.13 28.65 7.11
N LEU A 8 -6.22 28.01 6.67
CA LEU A 8 -6.47 27.72 5.26
C LEU A 8 -7.57 28.64 4.70
N ALA A 9 -7.30 29.26 3.57
CA ALA A 9 -8.28 30.08 2.85
C ALA A 9 -8.91 29.28 1.70
N ILE A 10 -10.23 29.29 1.58
CA ILE A 10 -10.93 28.84 0.38
C ILE A 10 -11.31 30.09 -0.42
N VAL A 11 -10.70 30.28 -1.58
CA VAL A 11 -11.00 31.41 -2.47
C VAL A 11 -11.95 30.95 -3.57
N LEU A 12 -13.19 31.44 -3.55
CA LEU A 12 -14.22 31.17 -4.54
C LEU A 12 -14.48 32.41 -5.40
N HIS A 13 -14.12 32.35 -6.68
CA HIS A 13 -14.51 33.39 -7.64
C HIS A 13 -15.91 33.13 -8.24
N ILE A 14 -16.83 34.08 -8.06
CA ILE A 14 -18.21 33.97 -8.53
C ILE A 14 -18.45 34.85 -9.75
N PHE A 15 -18.66 34.20 -10.89
CA PHE A 15 -19.17 34.80 -12.11
C PHE A 15 -20.61 34.36 -12.43
N TYR A 16 -20.98 33.11 -12.12
CA TYR A 16 -22.30 32.54 -12.38
C TYR A 16 -23.05 32.24 -11.07
N LEU A 17 -24.09 33.03 -10.76
CA LEU A 17 -24.83 32.96 -9.49
C LEU A 17 -25.56 31.62 -9.26
N ASP A 18 -26.11 31.02 -10.31
CA ASP A 18 -26.77 29.70 -10.26
C ASP A 18 -25.80 28.58 -9.85
N ILE A 19 -24.56 28.66 -10.31
CA ILE A 19 -23.50 27.71 -9.93
C ILE A 19 -23.02 28.03 -8.51
N ALA A 20 -22.92 29.31 -8.15
CA ALA A 20 -22.51 29.74 -6.82
C ALA A 20 -23.45 29.21 -5.73
N GLU A 21 -24.77 29.33 -5.89
CA GLU A 21 -25.75 28.80 -4.93
C GLU A 21 -25.49 27.33 -4.60
N ARG A 22 -25.25 26.52 -5.63
CA ARG A 22 -24.92 25.10 -5.46
C ARG A 22 -23.60 24.87 -4.71
N LEU A 23 -22.53 25.57 -5.09
CA LEU A 23 -21.21 25.40 -4.45
C LEU A 23 -21.25 25.85 -2.99
N LEU A 24 -21.91 26.97 -2.69
CA LEU A 24 -22.12 27.45 -1.32
C LEU A 24 -22.95 26.44 -0.51
N GLY A 25 -23.95 25.80 -1.11
CA GLY A 25 -24.68 24.70 -0.49
C GLY A 25 -23.79 23.49 -0.11
N GLN A 26 -22.77 23.17 -0.91
CA GLN A 26 -21.82 22.10 -0.61
C GLN A 26 -20.81 22.49 0.47
N LEU A 27 -20.45 23.77 0.53
CA LEU A 27 -19.50 24.32 1.50
C LEU A 27 -20.12 24.64 2.87
N ARG A 28 -21.38 24.26 3.14
CA ARG A 28 -22.06 24.51 4.43
C ARG A 28 -21.31 23.97 5.64
N TRP A 29 -20.48 22.94 5.46
CA TRP A 29 -19.62 22.39 6.52
C TRP A 29 -18.60 23.40 7.05
N LEU A 30 -18.28 24.47 6.30
CA LEU A 30 -17.43 25.58 6.76
C LEU A 30 -18.05 26.34 7.94
N ALA A 31 -19.38 26.33 8.09
CA ALA A 31 -20.04 26.97 9.23
C ALA A 31 -19.71 26.27 10.57
N SER A 32 -19.20 25.03 10.53
CA SER A 32 -18.88 24.20 11.69
C SER A 32 -17.39 23.92 11.87
N ASP A 33 -16.52 24.49 11.03
CA ASP A 33 -15.08 24.19 11.01
C ASP A 33 -14.24 25.47 10.92
N ASP A 34 -13.61 25.84 12.02
CA ASP A 34 -12.83 27.08 12.17
C ASP A 34 -11.44 27.03 11.53
N ARG A 35 -11.03 25.87 10.99
CA ARG A 35 -9.76 25.71 10.26
C ARG A 35 -9.77 26.36 8.88
N PHE A 36 -10.96 26.57 8.31
CA PHE A 36 -11.17 27.04 6.96
C PHE A 36 -11.89 28.39 6.94
N GLU A 37 -11.36 29.34 6.18
CA GLU A 37 -12.00 30.65 6.00
C GLU A 37 -12.41 30.87 4.54
N LEU A 38 -13.68 31.24 4.31
CA LEU A 38 -14.22 31.46 2.97
C LEU A 38 -13.96 32.89 2.49
N TRP A 39 -13.33 33.01 1.34
CA TRP A 39 -13.06 34.26 0.63
C TRP A 39 -13.76 34.23 -0.71
N VAL A 40 -14.59 35.23 -0.97
CA VAL A 40 -15.39 35.30 -2.20
C VAL A 40 -14.99 36.53 -3.00
N THR A 41 -14.59 36.31 -4.26
CA THR A 41 -14.35 37.40 -5.20
C THR A 41 -15.49 37.48 -6.21
N VAL A 42 -16.04 38.67 -6.44
CA VAL A 42 -17.20 38.88 -7.31
C VAL A 42 -17.16 40.29 -7.90
N SER A 43 -17.79 40.53 -9.06
CA SER A 43 -18.01 41.88 -9.56
C SER A 43 -18.95 42.67 -8.64
N ALA A 44 -18.70 43.97 -8.48
CA ALA A 44 -19.47 44.84 -7.56
C ALA A 44 -20.99 44.78 -7.79
N GLU A 45 -21.40 44.67 -9.06
CA GLU A 45 -22.80 44.49 -9.49
C GLU A 45 -23.50 43.24 -8.90
N LYS A 46 -22.76 42.17 -8.58
CA LYS A 46 -23.31 40.90 -8.07
C LYS A 46 -23.12 40.74 -6.56
N ARG A 47 -22.53 41.72 -5.88
CA ARG A 47 -22.19 41.67 -4.45
C ARG A 47 -23.41 41.38 -3.58
N THR A 48 -24.51 42.09 -3.80
CA THR A 48 -25.74 41.95 -3.02
C THR A 48 -26.37 40.57 -3.18
N ASP A 49 -26.37 40.02 -4.39
CA ASP A 49 -26.87 38.67 -4.66
C ASP A 49 -26.03 37.60 -3.95
N VAL A 50 -24.70 37.73 -4.02
CA VAL A 50 -23.77 36.81 -3.33
C VAL A 50 -23.92 36.87 -1.81
N GLN A 51 -24.07 38.07 -1.23
CA GLN A 51 -24.32 38.23 0.21
C GLN A 51 -25.63 37.57 0.62
N THR A 52 -26.66 37.67 -0.21
CA THR A 52 -27.95 36.99 0.00
C THR A 52 -27.80 35.46 -0.04
N LEU A 53 -27.02 34.93 -0.98
CA LEU A 53 -26.74 33.49 -1.08
C LEU A 53 -25.93 32.96 0.12
N LEU A 54 -24.92 33.71 0.58
CA LEU A 54 -24.12 33.37 1.76
C LEU A 54 -25.01 33.29 3.01
N ALA A 55 -25.85 34.30 3.23
CA ALA A 55 -26.79 34.32 4.35
C ALA A 55 -27.77 33.14 4.31
N ARG A 56 -28.29 32.80 3.12
CA ARG A 56 -29.20 31.65 2.92
C ARG A 56 -28.56 30.32 3.33
N HIS A 57 -27.26 30.15 3.09
CA HIS A 57 -26.54 28.93 3.43
C HIS A 57 -25.89 28.96 4.82
N GLY A 58 -26.01 30.06 5.56
CA GLY A 58 -25.42 30.25 6.89
C GLY A 58 -23.90 30.36 6.86
N LEU A 59 -23.33 30.87 5.77
CA LEU A 59 -21.89 31.00 5.57
C LEU A 59 -21.42 32.42 5.85
N VAL A 60 -20.34 32.55 6.61
CA VAL A 60 -19.61 33.81 6.79
C VAL A 60 -18.43 33.82 5.82
N ALA A 61 -18.29 34.88 5.02
CA ALA A 61 -17.21 35.00 4.05
C ALA A 61 -16.71 36.44 3.89
N HIS A 62 -15.44 36.58 3.55
CA HIS A 62 -14.84 37.85 3.13
C HIS A 62 -15.17 38.11 1.65
N VAL A 63 -16.12 39.02 1.38
CA VAL A 63 -16.56 39.35 0.01
C VAL A 63 -15.77 40.55 -0.52
N ARG A 64 -14.96 40.31 -1.56
CA ARG A 64 -14.13 41.32 -2.22
C ARG A 64 -14.64 41.64 -3.63
N ASP A 65 -14.73 42.93 -3.93
CA ASP A 65 -15.13 43.42 -5.24
C ASP A 65 -13.93 43.34 -6.20
N CYS A 66 -14.01 42.42 -7.15
CA CYS A 66 -13.01 42.17 -8.18
C CYS A 66 -13.70 42.16 -9.55
N PRO A 67 -13.37 43.08 -10.47
CA PRO A 67 -13.80 42.98 -11.86
C PRO A 67 -13.39 41.63 -12.46
N ASN A 68 -14.21 41.04 -13.32
CA ASN A 68 -13.91 39.77 -14.02
C ASN A 68 -12.90 39.97 -15.18
N ILE A 69 -11.83 40.71 -14.92
CA ILE A 69 -10.70 40.90 -15.84
C ILE A 69 -9.80 39.67 -15.68
N GLY A 70 -9.34 39.06 -16.77
CA GLY A 70 -8.53 37.85 -16.70
C GLY A 70 -9.26 36.62 -16.15
N MET A 71 -10.59 36.59 -16.28
CA MET A 71 -11.49 35.50 -15.83
C MET A 71 -11.31 35.18 -14.34
N ASP A 72 -11.21 33.90 -13.96
CA ASP A 72 -11.07 33.46 -12.56
C ASP A 72 -9.63 33.55 -12.02
N ILE A 73 -8.63 33.76 -12.88
CA ILE A 73 -7.22 33.72 -12.51
C ILE A 73 -6.77 35.01 -11.82
N VAL A 74 -7.05 36.16 -12.42
CA VAL A 74 -6.62 37.46 -11.85
C VAL A 74 -7.35 37.79 -10.54
N PRO A 75 -8.68 37.61 -10.40
CA PRO A 75 -9.36 37.77 -9.12
C PRO A 75 -8.80 36.89 -8.01
N PHE A 76 -8.44 35.64 -8.33
CA PHE A 76 -7.77 34.74 -7.38
C PHE A 76 -6.40 35.28 -6.95
N LEU A 77 -5.56 35.65 -7.92
CA LEU A 77 -4.21 36.17 -7.66
C LEU A 77 -4.21 37.47 -6.85
N GLN A 78 -5.19 38.36 -7.05
CA GLN A 78 -5.30 39.64 -6.33
C GLN A 78 -5.55 39.49 -4.83
N VAL A 79 -6.10 38.36 -4.39
CA VAL A 79 -6.44 38.10 -2.99
C VAL A 79 -5.25 37.47 -2.24
N LEU A 80 -4.33 36.80 -2.93
CA LEU A 80 -3.21 36.09 -2.30
C LEU A 80 -2.30 36.98 -1.43
N PRO A 81 -1.94 38.23 -1.80
CA PRO A 81 -1.14 39.09 -0.95
C PRO A 81 -1.83 39.43 0.38
N GLU A 82 -3.14 39.72 0.34
CA GLU A 82 -3.92 40.02 1.55
C GLU A 82 -4.06 38.78 2.45
N LEU A 83 -4.26 37.60 1.85
CA LEU A 83 -4.29 36.35 2.61
C LEU A 83 -2.94 36.10 3.31
N ALA A 84 -1.82 36.32 2.62
CA ALA A 84 -0.50 36.17 3.21
C ALA A 84 -0.28 37.16 4.37
N GLU A 85 -0.69 38.43 4.23
CA GLU A 85 -0.62 39.44 5.29
C GLU A 85 -1.47 39.09 6.52
N ARG A 86 -2.59 38.39 6.31
CA ARG A 86 -3.46 37.86 7.38
C ARG A 86 -2.98 36.54 7.99
N GLY A 87 -1.84 36.02 7.55
CA GLY A 87 -1.22 34.81 8.11
C GLY A 87 -1.71 33.49 7.51
N PHE A 88 -2.42 33.51 6.39
CA PHE A 88 -2.76 32.27 5.67
C PHE A 88 -1.54 31.70 4.96
N THR A 89 -1.31 30.40 5.11
CA THR A 89 -0.17 29.70 4.47
C THR A 89 -0.59 28.86 3.27
N THR A 90 -1.86 28.45 3.23
CA THR A 90 -2.41 27.53 2.23
C THR A 90 -3.73 28.06 1.68
N VAL A 91 -3.97 27.86 0.39
CA VAL A 91 -5.19 28.28 -0.29
C VAL A 91 -5.80 27.14 -1.11
N ILE A 92 -7.12 26.98 -1.07
CA ILE A 92 -7.90 26.17 -2.01
C ILE A 92 -8.55 27.13 -3.01
N LYS A 93 -8.27 26.95 -4.29
CA LYS A 93 -8.82 27.76 -5.38
C LYS A 93 -10.09 27.11 -5.94
N LEU A 94 -11.18 27.88 -5.98
CA LEU A 94 -12.47 27.53 -6.56
C LEU A 94 -12.98 28.65 -7.46
N HIS A 95 -13.81 28.32 -8.44
CA HIS A 95 -14.57 29.31 -9.21
C HIS A 95 -15.84 28.72 -9.82
N THR A 96 -16.78 29.58 -10.22
CA THR A 96 -17.98 29.13 -10.94
C THR A 96 -17.66 28.88 -12.41
N LYS A 97 -17.67 27.62 -12.85
CA LYS A 97 -17.36 27.23 -14.24
C LYS A 97 -18.61 26.70 -14.96
N ARG A 98 -19.09 27.42 -15.98
CA ARG A 98 -20.25 27.01 -16.80
C ARG A 98 -19.88 26.14 -18.01
N GLY A 99 -18.62 26.18 -18.44
CA GLY A 99 -18.08 25.45 -19.59
C GLY A 99 -18.61 25.95 -20.93
N SER A 100 -17.78 25.99 -21.98
CA SER A 100 -18.14 26.50 -23.32
C SER A 100 -19.04 25.55 -24.14
N GLY A 101 -19.44 24.42 -23.55
CA GLY A 101 -20.29 23.41 -24.18
C GLY A 101 -20.72 22.33 -23.19
N LYS A 102 -21.64 21.45 -23.62
CA LYS A 102 -22.23 20.41 -22.76
C LYS A 102 -21.18 19.53 -22.06
N ALA A 103 -20.08 19.19 -22.74
CA ALA A 103 -18.99 18.39 -22.16
C ALA A 103 -18.14 19.20 -21.16
N SER A 104 -17.89 20.48 -21.45
CA SER A 104 -17.11 21.37 -20.58
C SER A 104 -17.82 21.67 -19.27
N ALA A 105 -19.15 21.85 -19.33
CA ALA A 105 -20.00 22.03 -18.16
C ALA A 105 -20.01 20.80 -17.24
N ILE A 106 -19.96 19.60 -17.84
CA ILE A 106 -20.01 18.31 -17.14
C ILE A 106 -18.72 18.07 -16.34
N TRP A 107 -17.55 18.23 -16.96
CA TRP A 107 -16.29 18.01 -16.23
C TRP A 107 -16.01 19.14 -15.24
N GLY A 108 -16.34 20.40 -15.58
CA GLY A 108 -16.23 21.52 -14.64
C GLY A 108 -17.08 21.32 -13.38
N ARG A 109 -18.27 20.72 -13.52
CA ARG A 109 -19.13 20.34 -12.39
C ARG A 109 -18.48 19.25 -11.53
N ALA A 110 -18.04 18.15 -12.12
CA ALA A 110 -17.43 17.04 -11.39
C ALA A 110 -16.15 17.47 -10.64
N LEU A 111 -15.33 18.33 -11.24
CA LEU A 111 -14.17 18.93 -10.59
C LEU A 111 -14.60 19.76 -9.37
N SER A 112 -15.58 20.65 -9.54
CA SER A 112 -16.08 21.48 -8.44
C SER A 112 -16.73 20.68 -7.30
N ASP A 113 -17.43 19.58 -7.63
CA ASP A 113 -18.04 18.67 -6.64
C ASP A 113 -16.98 17.94 -5.82
N THR A 114 -15.85 17.59 -6.45
CA THR A 114 -14.74 16.91 -5.77
C THR A 114 -14.01 17.84 -4.82
N VAL A 115 -13.67 19.05 -5.28
CA VAL A 115 -12.87 20.00 -4.49
C VAL A 115 -13.71 20.63 -3.35
N THR A 116 -15.04 20.66 -3.45
CA THR A 116 -15.93 21.13 -2.38
C THR A 116 -16.30 20.06 -1.33
N ASP A 117 -15.93 18.79 -1.53
CA ASP A 117 -16.10 17.72 -0.54
C ASP A 117 -15.16 17.95 0.66
N LEU A 118 -15.71 17.86 1.87
CA LEU A 118 -14.96 18.04 3.12
C LEU A 118 -13.75 17.11 3.20
N ARG A 119 -13.90 15.83 2.84
CA ARG A 119 -12.81 14.85 2.94
C ARG A 119 -11.69 15.20 1.98
N TRP A 120 -12.00 15.69 0.79
CA TRP A 120 -10.98 16.15 -0.14
C TRP A 120 -10.25 17.37 0.41
N SER A 121 -10.99 18.35 0.94
CA SER A 121 -10.42 19.57 1.51
C SER A 121 -9.55 19.30 2.74
N ASP A 122 -10.02 18.44 3.65
CA ASP A 122 -9.26 17.96 4.82
C ASP A 122 -8.00 17.19 4.41
N TYR A 123 -8.11 16.35 3.39
CA TYR A 123 -6.98 15.57 2.92
C TYR A 123 -5.95 16.46 2.21
N ALA A 124 -6.37 17.41 1.38
CA ALA A 124 -5.49 18.39 0.76
C ALA A 124 -4.78 19.26 1.81
N TYR A 125 -5.50 19.68 2.85
CA TYR A 125 -4.95 20.38 4.02
C TYR A 125 -3.89 19.53 4.74
N ALA A 126 -4.23 18.28 5.09
CA ALA A 126 -3.33 17.37 5.77
C ALA A 126 -2.04 17.15 4.97
N GLN A 127 -2.14 16.99 3.65
CA GLN A 127 -0.99 16.73 2.79
C GLN A 127 -0.08 17.95 2.65
N LEU A 128 -0.65 19.16 2.46
CA LEU A 128 0.16 20.38 2.40
C LEU A 128 0.73 20.79 3.76
N ASN A 129 0.16 20.34 4.88
CA ASN A 129 0.71 20.63 6.21
C ASN A 129 1.73 19.58 6.69
N LEU A 130 1.45 18.29 6.47
CA LEU A 130 2.32 17.20 6.89
C LEU A 130 3.52 17.04 5.94
N ASN A 131 3.31 17.26 4.64
CA ASN A 131 4.35 17.06 3.65
C ASN A 131 4.96 18.40 3.20
N ARG A 132 6.08 18.78 3.83
CA ARG A 132 6.83 20.00 3.49
C ARG A 132 7.45 19.99 2.09
N SER A 133 7.59 18.82 1.45
CA SER A 133 8.07 18.73 0.07
C SER A 133 7.00 19.15 -0.95
N LEU A 134 5.70 19.01 -0.60
CA LEU A 134 4.59 19.40 -1.48
C LEU A 134 4.26 20.89 -1.39
N ASP A 135 4.09 21.51 -2.54
CA ASP A 135 3.75 22.93 -2.71
C ASP A 135 2.37 23.12 -3.37
N MET A 136 1.88 22.12 -4.12
CA MET A 136 0.54 22.13 -4.75
C MET A 136 -0.07 20.73 -4.80
N VAL A 137 -1.38 20.61 -4.60
CA VAL A 137 -2.14 19.37 -4.79
C VAL A 137 -3.45 19.61 -5.55
N GLY A 138 -3.87 18.64 -6.35
CA GLY A 138 -5.10 18.74 -7.14
C GLY A 138 -5.68 17.39 -7.51
N VAL A 139 -6.80 17.39 -8.23
CA VAL A 139 -7.54 16.17 -8.57
C VAL A 139 -6.88 15.45 -9.75
N GLY A 140 -6.39 14.23 -9.53
CA GLY A 140 -5.53 13.48 -10.46
C GLY A 140 -5.97 13.45 -11.93
N PRO A 141 -7.22 13.06 -12.25
CA PRO A 141 -7.75 13.02 -13.61
C PRO A 141 -7.74 14.34 -14.39
N TYR A 142 -7.51 15.47 -13.72
CA TYR A 142 -7.48 16.81 -14.32
C TYR A 142 -6.06 17.36 -14.48
N PHE A 143 -5.03 16.56 -14.17
CA PHE A 143 -3.64 16.93 -14.41
C PHE A 143 -3.24 16.69 -15.86
N CYS A 144 -2.75 17.73 -16.54
CA CYS A 144 -2.39 17.73 -17.97
C CYS A 144 -0.92 18.10 -18.17
N SER A 145 -0.34 17.68 -19.30
CA SER A 145 1.02 18.08 -19.73
C SER A 145 1.10 19.59 -19.96
N GLY A 146 2.02 20.24 -19.27
CA GLY A 146 2.31 21.66 -19.44
C GLY A 146 2.95 21.89 -20.81
N ARG A 147 3.96 21.09 -21.16
CA ARG A 147 4.72 21.22 -22.42
C ARG A 147 3.86 21.04 -23.68
N ARG A 148 2.87 20.14 -23.66
CA ARG A 148 2.10 19.82 -24.88
C ARG A 148 1.09 20.90 -25.28
N LEU A 149 0.50 21.59 -24.32
CA LEU A 149 -0.43 22.69 -24.58
C LEU A 149 0.28 23.98 -25.05
N MET A 150 1.59 24.05 -24.88
CA MET A 150 2.44 25.17 -25.30
C MET A 150 2.40 25.43 -26.80
N LEU A 151 2.25 24.37 -27.59
CA LEU A 151 2.23 24.43 -29.05
C LEU A 151 1.09 25.29 -29.59
N GLU A 152 0.09 25.64 -28.76
CA GLU A 152 -1.08 26.43 -29.15
C GLU A 152 -0.97 27.91 -28.73
N ASN A 153 0.05 28.33 -27.95
CA ASN A 153 0.15 29.68 -27.39
C ASN A 153 1.58 30.12 -26.99
N GLU A 154 2.57 29.86 -27.85
CA GLU A 154 4.00 30.07 -27.57
C GLU A 154 4.34 31.54 -27.23
N THR A 155 3.75 32.51 -27.94
CA THR A 155 4.08 33.94 -27.78
C THR A 155 3.76 34.48 -26.37
N ALA A 156 2.58 34.14 -25.80
CA ALA A 156 2.20 34.62 -24.47
C ALA A 156 3.04 33.96 -23.36
N PHE A 157 3.46 32.72 -23.56
CA PHE A 157 4.32 32.02 -22.61
C PHE A 157 5.77 32.53 -22.68
N ASP A 158 6.31 32.78 -23.88
CA ASP A 158 7.65 33.37 -24.04
C ASP A 158 7.74 34.76 -23.40
N PHE A 159 6.67 35.55 -23.51
CA PHE A 159 6.52 36.80 -22.77
C PHE A 159 6.60 36.56 -21.25
N LEU A 160 5.80 35.63 -20.69
CA LEU A 160 5.83 35.33 -19.25
C LEU A 160 7.19 34.80 -18.78
N LEU A 161 7.89 33.99 -19.57
CA LEU A 161 9.23 33.52 -19.24
C LEU A 161 10.31 34.61 -19.31
N THR A 162 10.06 35.67 -20.08
CA THR A 162 10.90 36.88 -20.06
C THR A 162 10.70 37.64 -18.75
N GLU A 163 9.46 37.72 -18.27
CA GLU A 163 9.13 38.34 -16.98
C GLU A 163 9.60 37.52 -15.77
N PHE A 164 9.69 36.18 -15.92
CA PHE A 164 10.11 35.26 -14.86
C PHE A 164 11.29 34.36 -15.28
N PRO A 165 12.50 34.94 -15.47
CA PRO A 165 13.65 34.20 -16.01
C PRO A 165 14.13 33.07 -15.08
N HIS A 166 13.88 33.19 -13.77
CA HIS A 166 14.23 32.18 -12.76
C HIS A 166 13.48 30.85 -12.90
N LEU A 167 12.42 30.79 -13.72
CA LEU A 167 11.72 29.54 -14.02
C LEU A 167 12.50 28.66 -15.03
N LYS A 168 13.56 29.18 -15.64
CA LYS A 168 14.47 28.42 -16.53
C LYS A 168 15.62 27.79 -15.74
N PRO A 169 16.08 26.57 -16.09
CA PRO A 169 15.63 25.74 -17.21
C PRO A 169 14.31 25.01 -16.94
N LEU A 170 13.45 24.93 -17.97
CA LEU A 170 12.20 24.18 -17.90
C LEU A 170 12.47 22.67 -17.86
N PRO A 171 11.67 21.88 -17.12
CA PRO A 171 11.72 20.43 -17.19
C PRO A 171 11.15 19.91 -18.52
N ASN A 172 11.36 18.61 -18.80
CA ASN A 172 10.75 17.95 -19.97
C ASN A 172 9.23 18.12 -20.00
N ASP A 173 8.59 18.06 -18.83
CA ASP A 173 7.20 18.47 -18.64
C ASP A 173 7.01 18.88 -17.17
N TRP A 174 6.18 19.90 -16.92
CA TRP A 174 5.89 20.40 -15.57
C TRP A 174 4.46 20.13 -15.13
N GLY A 175 3.57 19.86 -16.08
CA GLY A 175 2.15 19.64 -15.87
C GLY A 175 1.36 20.79 -15.22
N PHE A 176 0.03 20.73 -15.26
CA PHE A 176 -0.87 21.68 -14.59
C PHE A 176 -2.28 21.08 -14.42
N PHE A 177 -3.12 21.68 -13.56
CA PHE A 177 -4.51 21.25 -13.35
C PHE A 177 -5.49 22.00 -14.26
N ILE A 178 -6.11 21.31 -15.20
CA ILE A 178 -7.07 21.91 -16.14
C ILE A 178 -8.32 22.39 -15.41
N GLY A 179 -8.72 23.63 -15.69
CA GLY A 179 -9.84 24.25 -15.01
C GLY A 179 -9.55 24.69 -13.59
N THR A 180 -8.26 24.81 -13.23
CA THR A 180 -7.74 25.71 -12.19
C THR A 180 -8.44 25.66 -10.83
N MET A 181 -8.80 24.45 -10.38
CA MET A 181 -9.22 24.19 -9.00
C MET A 181 -8.23 23.23 -8.36
N PHE A 182 -7.54 23.70 -7.32
CA PHE A 182 -6.42 23.01 -6.65
C PHE A 182 -6.19 23.62 -5.26
N ALA A 183 -5.36 22.99 -4.44
CA ALA A 183 -4.83 23.56 -3.22
C ALA A 183 -3.32 23.85 -3.36
N ALA A 184 -2.83 24.96 -2.84
CA ALA A 184 -1.42 25.35 -2.97
C ALA A 184 -0.92 26.18 -1.79
N ARG A 185 0.40 26.22 -1.59
CA ARG A 185 1.05 27.15 -0.66
C ARG A 185 1.01 28.57 -1.22
N ILE A 186 0.51 29.51 -0.43
CA ILE A 186 0.35 30.91 -0.85
C ILE A 186 1.71 31.52 -1.19
N GLU A 187 2.74 31.25 -0.38
CA GLU A 187 4.09 31.80 -0.57
C GLU A 187 4.68 31.55 -1.95
N ARG A 188 4.36 30.41 -2.57
CA ARG A 188 4.87 30.03 -3.89
C ARG A 188 4.25 30.85 -5.01
N LEU A 189 2.99 31.23 -4.86
CA LEU A 189 2.23 31.96 -5.86
C LEU A 189 2.35 33.49 -5.70
N LEU A 190 2.92 33.99 -4.59
CA LEU A 190 3.05 35.43 -4.32
C LEU A 190 3.81 36.23 -5.40
N PRO A 191 4.93 35.74 -5.98
CA PRO A 191 5.62 36.48 -7.04
C PRO A 191 4.73 36.72 -8.26
N LEU A 192 4.04 35.66 -8.72
CA LEU A 192 3.09 35.73 -9.82
C LEU A 192 1.88 36.61 -9.47
N ALA A 193 1.39 36.53 -8.23
CA ALA A 193 0.26 37.32 -7.75
C ALA A 193 0.55 38.82 -7.77
N ARG A 194 1.72 39.24 -7.29
CA ARG A 194 2.17 40.64 -7.32
C ARG A 194 2.31 41.14 -8.76
N TRP A 195 2.92 40.35 -9.63
CA TRP A 195 3.06 40.69 -11.04
C TRP A 195 1.71 40.84 -11.75
N ALA A 196 0.80 39.88 -11.59
CA ALA A 196 -0.52 39.93 -12.22
C ALA A 196 -1.36 41.11 -11.72
N THR A 197 -1.21 41.48 -10.43
CA THR A 197 -1.88 42.65 -9.85
C THR A 197 -1.39 43.96 -10.47
N ASN A 198 -0.07 44.11 -10.63
CA ASN A 198 0.55 45.30 -11.23
C ASN A 198 0.29 45.41 -12.74
N ASN A 199 0.15 44.27 -13.42
CA ASN A 199 -0.02 44.17 -14.86
C ASN A 199 -1.47 43.86 -15.29
N ARG A 200 -2.46 44.19 -14.45
CA ARG A 200 -3.88 43.89 -14.71
C ARG A 200 -4.39 44.36 -16.07
N ALA A 201 -3.83 45.45 -16.61
CA ALA A 201 -4.21 46.01 -17.90
C ALA A 201 -3.88 45.07 -19.07
N LEU A 202 -2.87 44.19 -18.93
CA LEU A 202 -2.49 43.20 -19.93
C LEU A 202 -3.54 42.09 -20.12
N PHE A 203 -4.45 41.93 -19.15
CA PHE A 203 -5.52 40.94 -19.18
C PHE A 203 -6.84 41.47 -19.77
N ASN A 204 -6.87 42.70 -20.26
CA ASN A 204 -8.02 43.27 -20.97
C ASN A 204 -8.05 42.78 -22.43
N ALA A 205 -9.25 42.50 -22.94
CA ALA A 205 -9.53 41.86 -24.24
C ALA A 205 -8.98 42.61 -25.50
N SER A 206 -8.36 43.77 -25.33
CA SER A 206 -7.91 44.65 -26.41
C SER A 206 -6.48 44.38 -26.91
N TYR A 207 -5.64 43.66 -26.15
CA TYR A 207 -4.22 43.54 -26.49
C TYR A 207 -3.85 42.24 -27.23
N HIS A 208 -4.51 41.12 -26.94
CA HIS A 208 -4.36 39.85 -27.69
C HIS A 208 -5.68 39.08 -27.62
N SER A 209 -6.13 38.55 -28.75
CA SER A 209 -7.39 37.81 -28.93
C SER A 209 -7.71 36.84 -27.79
N ASP A 210 -8.94 36.93 -27.25
CA ASP A 210 -9.64 36.00 -26.32
C ASP A 210 -8.77 35.02 -25.52
N GLY A 211 -8.19 35.49 -24.41
CA GLY A 211 -7.76 34.61 -23.31
C GLY A 211 -6.35 34.03 -23.40
N GLN A 212 -5.54 34.40 -24.40
CA GLN A 212 -4.18 33.87 -24.57
C GLN A 212 -3.27 34.07 -23.34
N LEU A 213 -3.21 35.27 -22.75
CA LEU A 213 -2.35 35.50 -21.58
C LEU A 213 -2.88 34.80 -20.32
N VAL A 214 -4.21 34.72 -20.14
CA VAL A 214 -4.83 34.04 -18.98
C VAL A 214 -4.52 32.55 -18.99
N HIS A 215 -4.65 31.90 -20.16
CA HIS A 215 -4.32 30.48 -20.31
C HIS A 215 -2.83 30.21 -20.16
N ALA A 216 -1.97 31.13 -20.60
CA ALA A 216 -0.53 31.02 -20.36
C ALA A 216 -0.20 31.12 -18.86
N VAL A 217 -0.84 32.03 -18.12
CA VAL A 217 -0.70 32.13 -16.65
C VAL A 217 -1.22 30.87 -15.95
N GLU A 218 -2.36 30.31 -16.37
CA GLU A 218 -2.87 29.02 -15.88
C GLU A 218 -1.83 27.89 -16.06
N GLY A 219 -1.18 27.84 -17.22
CA GLY A 219 -0.19 26.83 -17.56
C GLY A 219 1.13 26.90 -16.77
N ILE A 220 1.44 28.03 -16.12
CA ILE A 220 2.70 28.20 -15.36
C ILE A 220 2.53 28.15 -13.84
N LEU A 221 1.31 28.09 -13.32
CA LEU A 221 1.05 28.06 -11.86
C LEU A 221 1.84 26.95 -11.15
N ALA A 222 1.97 25.78 -11.79
CA ALA A 222 2.74 24.66 -11.28
C ALA A 222 4.26 24.91 -11.23
N LEU A 223 4.80 25.75 -12.13
CA LEU A 223 6.24 26.06 -12.19
C LEU A 223 6.69 26.89 -10.98
N PHE A 224 5.83 27.75 -10.46
CA PHE A 224 6.10 28.54 -9.25
C PHE A 224 6.15 27.69 -7.97
N CYS A 225 5.57 26.50 -8.00
CA CYS A 225 5.52 25.56 -6.88
C CYS A 225 6.67 24.54 -6.92
N ARG A 226 7.84 24.88 -7.47
CA ARG A 226 8.98 23.95 -7.63
C ARG A 226 10.18 24.38 -6.77
N ARG A 227 10.61 23.52 -5.84
CA ARG A 227 11.87 23.68 -5.08
C ARG A 227 12.88 22.56 -5.33
N SER A 228 12.47 21.32 -5.11
CA SER A 228 13.17 20.05 -5.38
C SER A 228 12.09 18.95 -5.37
N LEU A 229 12.24 17.84 -6.10
CA LEU A 229 11.16 16.85 -6.22
C LEU A 229 10.96 16.00 -4.96
N PRO A 230 9.69 15.58 -4.67
CA PRO A 230 8.45 15.91 -5.37
C PRO A 230 7.75 17.16 -4.79
N SER A 231 7.19 18.03 -5.65
CA SER A 231 6.57 19.31 -5.25
C SER A 231 5.08 19.47 -5.65
N ILE A 232 4.55 18.55 -6.46
CA ILE A 232 3.14 18.51 -6.88
C ILE A 232 2.55 17.14 -6.53
N GLY A 233 1.39 17.12 -5.85
CA GLY A 233 0.68 15.89 -5.47
C GLY A 233 -0.65 15.71 -6.19
N LEU A 234 -1.00 14.46 -6.51
CA LEU A 234 -2.29 14.10 -7.11
C LEU A 234 -3.17 13.35 -6.11
N ILE A 235 -4.30 13.96 -5.75
CA ILE A 235 -5.30 13.33 -4.88
C ILE A 235 -6.24 12.49 -5.74
N HIS A 236 -6.28 11.20 -5.44
CA HIS A 236 -7.21 10.21 -6.00
C HIS A 236 -8.11 9.67 -4.89
N ASN A 237 -9.25 9.06 -5.22
CA ASN A 237 -10.15 8.45 -4.23
C ASN A 237 -9.51 7.31 -3.40
N ALA A 238 -8.26 6.93 -3.68
CA ALA A 238 -7.46 5.89 -3.02
C ALA A 238 -6.17 6.39 -2.32
N GLY A 239 -5.89 7.71 -2.28
CA GLY A 239 -4.69 8.29 -1.65
C GLY A 239 -4.00 9.42 -2.46
N VAL A 240 -2.86 9.95 -1.97
CA VAL A 240 -1.97 10.88 -2.71
C VAL A 240 -0.83 10.12 -3.39
N TYR A 241 -0.63 10.38 -4.68
CA TYR A 241 0.61 10.08 -5.36
C TYR A 241 1.41 11.38 -5.53
N ALA A 242 2.65 11.43 -5.01
CA ALA A 242 3.57 12.51 -5.30
C ALA A 242 4.19 12.29 -6.68
N ILE A 243 4.14 13.28 -7.59
CA ILE A 243 4.76 13.13 -8.91
C ILE A 243 6.19 13.64 -8.85
N GLU A 244 7.16 12.75 -9.15
CA GLU A 244 8.48 13.18 -9.61
C GLU A 244 8.34 13.70 -11.06
N THR A 245 8.56 15.00 -11.30
CA THR A 245 8.40 15.63 -12.63
C THR A 245 9.48 15.22 -13.66
N VAL A 246 9.97 13.97 -13.64
CA VAL A 246 11.00 13.48 -14.57
C VAL A 246 10.48 12.42 -15.56
N SER A 247 9.24 11.93 -15.40
CA SER A 247 8.71 10.89 -16.31
C SER A 247 7.27 11.16 -16.79
N VAL A 248 7.05 12.23 -17.55
CA VAL A 248 5.93 12.27 -18.52
C VAL A 248 6.45 11.84 -19.89
N THR A 249 6.78 10.57 -20.05
CA THR A 249 7.21 9.99 -21.33
C THR A 249 6.00 9.63 -22.21
N GLN A 250 5.68 10.57 -23.12
CA GLN A 250 5.20 10.42 -24.51
C GLN A 250 4.01 9.51 -24.94
N GLY A 251 3.44 8.61 -24.13
CA GLY A 251 2.45 7.62 -24.63
C GLY A 251 0.96 8.03 -24.68
N VAL A 252 0.49 8.89 -23.78
CA VAL A 252 -0.95 8.89 -23.41
C VAL A 252 -1.84 9.82 -24.25
N ASN A 253 -1.32 10.92 -24.82
CA ASN A 253 -2.20 12.01 -25.27
C ASN A 253 -2.49 12.07 -26.79
N GLN A 254 -1.80 11.36 -27.70
CA GLN A 254 -2.11 11.44 -29.16
C GLN A 254 -3.29 10.55 -29.59
N ALA A 255 -3.53 9.42 -28.91
CA ALA A 255 -4.68 8.57 -29.16
C ALA A 255 -6.00 9.20 -28.69
N LEU A 256 -5.97 9.87 -27.53
CA LEU A 256 -7.16 10.42 -26.86
C LEU A 256 -7.82 11.58 -27.63
N SER A 257 -7.02 12.46 -28.25
CA SER A 257 -7.54 13.63 -28.98
C SER A 257 -8.20 13.27 -30.32
N ARG A 258 -7.69 12.26 -31.05
CA ARG A 258 -8.31 11.76 -32.29
C ARG A 258 -9.56 10.93 -32.03
N GLN A 259 -9.61 10.29 -30.85
CA GLN A 259 -10.76 9.51 -30.39
C GLN A 259 -11.94 10.41 -29.99
N LEU A 260 -11.69 11.52 -29.28
CA LEU A 260 -12.71 12.49 -28.85
C LEU A 260 -13.49 13.13 -30.02
N SER A 261 -12.82 13.46 -31.13
CA SER A 261 -13.50 14.03 -32.32
C SER A 261 -14.40 13.03 -33.05
N ARG A 262 -14.11 11.72 -32.98
CA ARG A 262 -14.97 10.65 -33.52
C ARG A 262 -16.17 10.36 -32.61
N GLU A 263 -15.99 10.42 -31.29
CA GLU A 263 -17.04 10.13 -30.29
C GLU A 263 -18.15 11.21 -30.25
N LEU A 264 -17.83 12.47 -30.56
CA LEU A 264 -18.79 13.58 -30.62
C LEU A 264 -19.80 13.47 -31.78
N SER A 265 -19.43 12.83 -32.89
CA SER A 265 -20.34 12.65 -34.03
C SER A 265 -21.43 11.60 -33.73
N ASN A 266 -21.13 10.63 -32.87
CA ASN A 266 -22.05 9.55 -32.47
C ASN A 266 -23.07 9.97 -31.38
N TYR A 267 -22.92 11.17 -30.80
CA TYR A 267 -23.76 11.70 -29.72
C TYR A 267 -25.21 12.02 -30.15
N LYS A 268 -25.43 12.43 -31.42
CA LYS A 268 -26.77 12.84 -31.89
C LYS A 268 -27.76 11.68 -32.05
N GLU A 269 -27.27 10.50 -32.44
CA GLU A 269 -28.11 9.37 -32.80
C GLU A 269 -28.53 8.54 -31.57
N ASN A 270 -27.61 8.37 -30.62
CA ASN A 270 -27.85 7.65 -29.37
C ASN A 270 -28.80 8.38 -28.40
N SER A 271 -28.85 9.71 -28.45
CA SER A 271 -29.74 10.51 -27.59
C SER A 271 -31.22 10.40 -27.97
N ARG A 272 -31.55 10.08 -29.24
CA ARG A 272 -32.93 9.95 -29.71
C ARG A 272 -33.57 8.64 -29.24
N LEU A 273 -32.84 7.53 -29.36
CA LEU A 273 -33.29 6.18 -29.01
C LEU A 273 -33.57 6.00 -27.51
N LEU A 274 -32.95 6.81 -26.66
CA LEU A 274 -33.08 6.74 -25.21
C LEU A 274 -34.33 7.44 -24.67
N MET A 275 -34.71 8.58 -25.23
CA MET A 275 -35.96 9.29 -24.85
C MET A 275 -37.20 8.46 -25.20
N GLU A 276 -37.13 7.62 -26.23
CA GLU A 276 -38.20 6.72 -26.66
C GLU A 276 -38.30 5.42 -25.82
N SER A 277 -37.59 5.29 -24.69
CA SER A 277 -37.45 4.02 -23.95
C SER A 277 -38.19 3.87 -22.62
N GLN A 278 -38.77 4.95 -22.07
CA GLN A 278 -39.51 4.98 -20.79
C GLN A 278 -38.76 4.40 -19.55
N LEU A 279 -37.44 4.18 -19.63
CA LEU A 279 -36.60 3.51 -18.62
C LEU A 279 -36.29 4.32 -17.33
N LEU A 280 -37.00 5.41 -17.09
CA LEU A 280 -36.70 6.39 -16.04
C LEU A 280 -37.91 6.59 -15.13
N GLU A 281 -38.33 5.53 -14.45
CA GLU A 281 -39.27 5.65 -13.32
C GLU A 281 -38.53 5.67 -11.97
N GLU A 282 -38.95 6.60 -11.11
CA GLU A 282 -38.36 6.98 -9.82
C GLU A 282 -38.16 5.81 -8.83
N LYS A 283 -38.92 4.72 -8.97
CA LYS A 283 -39.04 3.64 -7.99
C LYS A 283 -37.82 2.72 -7.86
N ASN A 284 -36.88 2.75 -8.82
CA ASN A 284 -35.76 1.82 -8.89
C ASN A 284 -34.37 2.47 -8.61
N TYR A 285 -34.32 3.63 -7.95
CA TYR A 285 -33.08 4.36 -7.63
C TYR A 285 -32.75 4.32 -6.12
N PRO A 286 -31.49 4.07 -5.69
CA PRO A 286 -31.14 3.79 -4.29
C PRO A 286 -31.07 5.03 -3.38
N PHE A 287 -31.34 6.23 -3.92
CA PHE A 287 -31.50 7.45 -3.14
C PHE A 287 -32.96 7.91 -3.22
N GLN A 288 -33.82 7.33 -2.39
CA GLN A 288 -35.14 7.88 -2.17
C GLN A 288 -34.99 9.16 -1.35
N GLY A 289 -35.25 10.33 -1.96
CA GLY A 289 -35.46 11.58 -1.20
C GLY A 289 -34.92 12.88 -1.78
N VAL A 290 -34.16 12.90 -2.88
CA VAL A 290 -33.55 14.16 -3.39
C VAL A 290 -34.07 14.51 -4.79
N VAL A 291 -35.05 15.41 -4.79
CA VAL A 291 -35.51 16.30 -5.87
C VAL A 291 -36.38 15.68 -6.97
N LYS A 292 -37.69 15.95 -6.84
CA LYS A 292 -38.67 15.93 -7.94
C LYS A 292 -38.24 16.87 -9.07
N GLY A 293 -38.03 16.30 -10.25
CA GLY A 293 -38.15 17.03 -11.52
C GLY A 293 -36.85 17.61 -12.10
N LYS A 294 -36.60 17.26 -13.37
CA LYS A 294 -35.64 17.86 -14.32
C LYS A 294 -34.15 17.65 -14.03
N VAL A 295 -33.78 16.43 -13.64
CA VAL A 295 -32.43 15.93 -13.91
C VAL A 295 -32.49 15.06 -15.16
N ASP A 296 -31.74 15.42 -16.19
CA ASP A 296 -31.47 14.55 -17.35
C ASP A 296 -30.76 13.30 -16.80
N LEU A 297 -31.53 12.23 -16.59
CA LEU A 297 -31.07 11.06 -15.85
C LEU A 297 -29.98 10.29 -16.59
N TYR A 298 -29.86 10.42 -17.92
CA TYR A 298 -28.70 9.91 -18.67
C TYR A 298 -27.44 10.71 -18.35
N ARG A 299 -27.56 12.04 -18.20
CA ARG A 299 -26.48 12.89 -17.71
C ARG A 299 -26.10 12.63 -16.26
N HIS A 300 -27.03 12.33 -15.36
CA HIS A 300 -26.70 11.96 -13.98
C HIS A 300 -26.05 10.56 -13.91
N TYR A 301 -26.51 9.61 -14.72
CA TYR A 301 -25.89 8.28 -14.85
C TYR A 301 -24.46 8.35 -15.42
N LEU A 302 -24.16 9.32 -16.29
CA LEU A 302 -22.83 9.63 -16.83
C LEU A 302 -21.93 10.51 -15.92
N LEU A 303 -22.53 11.20 -14.93
CA LEU A 303 -21.84 12.15 -14.04
C LEU A 303 -21.60 11.59 -12.64
N VAL A 304 -22.49 10.73 -12.15
CA VAL A 304 -22.47 10.15 -10.79
C VAL A 304 -22.22 8.64 -10.85
N GLY A 305 -22.54 7.99 -11.97
CA GLY A 305 -22.04 6.67 -12.29
C GLY A 305 -20.61 6.76 -12.78
N GLN A 306 -19.69 6.15 -12.06
CA GLN A 306 -18.31 5.86 -12.45
C GLN A 306 -18.25 4.86 -13.64
N PHE A 307 -19.15 4.95 -14.62
CA PHE A 307 -19.10 4.20 -15.86
C PHE A 307 -18.34 4.99 -16.92
N ASP A 308 -17.40 4.31 -17.59
CA ASP A 308 -16.70 4.82 -18.76
C ASP A 308 -17.71 5.36 -19.80
N LYS A 309 -17.57 6.64 -20.19
CA LYS A 309 -18.48 7.33 -21.13
C LYS A 309 -18.57 6.63 -22.49
N ARG A 310 -17.63 5.72 -22.80
CA ARG A 310 -17.66 4.80 -23.95
C ARG A 310 -18.78 3.75 -23.88
N VAL A 311 -19.26 3.36 -22.68
CA VAL A 311 -20.27 2.28 -22.49
C VAL A 311 -21.69 2.77 -22.70
N ALA A 312 -22.01 4.02 -22.33
CA ALA A 312 -23.36 4.54 -22.44
C ALA A 312 -23.79 4.87 -23.89
N ALA A 313 -22.81 4.99 -24.80
CA ALA A 313 -22.98 5.22 -26.24
C ALA A 313 -22.69 3.97 -27.10
N SER A 314 -22.42 2.81 -26.48
CA SER A 314 -22.05 1.58 -27.17
C SER A 314 -23.24 0.68 -27.47
N GLU A 315 -23.03 -0.28 -28.38
CA GLU A 315 -23.94 -1.37 -28.69
C GLU A 315 -24.50 -2.07 -27.43
N ALA A 316 -23.74 -2.10 -26.34
CA ALA A 316 -24.13 -2.71 -25.07
C ALA A 316 -25.32 -2.01 -24.39
N TRP A 317 -25.38 -0.68 -24.44
CA TRP A 317 -26.49 0.06 -23.84
C TRP A 317 -27.77 -0.10 -24.68
N SER A 318 -27.63 -0.14 -26.01
CA SER A 318 -28.74 -0.49 -26.91
C SER A 318 -29.30 -1.87 -26.56
N LEU A 319 -28.45 -2.88 -26.33
CA LEU A 319 -28.88 -4.21 -25.92
C LEU A 319 -29.59 -4.22 -24.55
N LYS A 320 -29.13 -3.42 -23.58
CA LYS A 320 -29.81 -3.26 -22.28
C LYS A 320 -31.21 -2.66 -22.45
N THR A 321 -31.37 -1.66 -23.32
CA THR A 321 -32.70 -1.10 -23.64
C THR A 321 -33.59 -2.11 -24.39
N HIS A 322 -33.02 -2.90 -25.30
CA HIS A 322 -33.74 -3.97 -26.02
C HIS A 322 -34.21 -5.06 -25.05
N ASN A 323 -33.41 -5.44 -24.05
CA ASN A 323 -33.80 -6.41 -23.01
C ASN A 323 -35.05 -5.97 -22.25
N ARG A 324 -35.13 -4.69 -21.84
CA ARG A 324 -36.31 -4.15 -21.15
C ARG A 324 -37.51 -3.89 -22.08
N LYS A 325 -37.26 -3.60 -23.36
CA LYS A 325 -38.33 -3.36 -24.35
C LYS A 325 -38.95 -4.65 -24.90
N HIS A 326 -38.15 -5.70 -25.08
CA HIS A 326 -38.59 -6.95 -25.70
C HIS A 326 -38.96 -8.04 -24.68
N LEU A 327 -38.49 -7.94 -23.42
CA LEU A 327 -38.80 -8.89 -22.37
C LEU A 327 -39.57 -8.22 -21.24
N THR A 328 -40.67 -8.84 -20.83
CA THR A 328 -41.44 -8.44 -19.65
C THR A 328 -40.98 -9.28 -18.46
N TRP A 329 -40.02 -8.78 -17.69
CA TRP A 329 -39.43 -9.52 -16.57
C TRP A 329 -40.45 -9.79 -15.46
N GLU A 330 -41.42 -8.89 -15.24
CA GLU A 330 -42.52 -9.14 -14.31
C GLU A 330 -43.28 -10.40 -14.68
N ARG A 331 -43.55 -10.60 -15.98
CA ARG A 331 -44.19 -11.81 -16.49
C ARG A 331 -43.29 -13.03 -16.33
N ALA A 332 -41.98 -12.89 -16.50
CA ALA A 332 -41.04 -14.00 -16.33
C ALA A 332 -40.90 -14.45 -14.87
N VAL A 333 -41.00 -13.51 -13.92
CA VAL A 333 -41.01 -13.75 -12.46
C VAL A 333 -42.32 -14.42 -12.04
N THR A 334 -43.47 -13.94 -12.52
CA THR A 334 -44.79 -14.52 -12.17
C THR A 334 -45.16 -15.74 -13.03
N LYS A 335 -44.29 -16.17 -13.95
CA LYS A 335 -44.56 -17.31 -14.83
C LYS A 335 -44.58 -18.59 -13.99
N SER A 336 -45.70 -19.32 -14.01
CA SER A 336 -45.77 -20.67 -13.43
C SER A 336 -44.72 -21.55 -14.11
N ARG A 337 -43.88 -22.20 -13.29
CA ARG A 337 -42.84 -23.13 -13.73
C ARG A 337 -43.27 -24.55 -13.43
N GLU A 338 -42.95 -25.47 -14.33
CA GLU A 338 -43.29 -26.89 -14.19
C GLU A 338 -42.36 -27.54 -13.13
N PRO A 339 -42.89 -28.02 -11.99
CA PRO A 339 -42.06 -28.55 -10.91
C PRO A 339 -41.16 -29.72 -11.34
N GLY A 340 -39.90 -29.72 -10.93
CA GLY A 340 -38.90 -30.74 -11.23
C GLY A 340 -38.45 -30.80 -12.70
N SER A 341 -38.96 -29.91 -13.57
CA SER A 341 -38.64 -29.91 -14.99
C SER A 341 -37.45 -29.00 -15.31
N VAL A 342 -36.75 -29.32 -16.40
CA VAL A 342 -35.56 -28.58 -16.84
C VAL A 342 -35.76 -28.04 -18.25
N SER A 343 -35.34 -26.79 -18.45
CA SER A 343 -35.20 -26.21 -19.79
C SER A 343 -33.75 -25.91 -20.11
N VAL A 344 -33.22 -26.59 -21.13
CA VAL A 344 -31.90 -26.33 -21.71
C VAL A 344 -32.02 -25.25 -22.78
N ILE A 345 -31.29 -24.17 -22.63
CA ILE A 345 -31.33 -22.98 -23.48
C ILE A 345 -30.01 -22.87 -24.22
N VAL A 346 -30.08 -22.93 -25.56
CA VAL A 346 -28.91 -22.95 -26.45
C VAL A 346 -28.94 -21.75 -27.39
N PRO A 347 -28.17 -20.68 -27.12
CA PRO A 347 -28.04 -19.56 -28.06
C PRO A 347 -27.18 -19.98 -29.25
N VAL A 348 -27.64 -19.67 -30.47
CA VAL A 348 -26.99 -20.06 -31.73
C VAL A 348 -26.74 -18.83 -32.59
N PHE A 349 -25.50 -18.69 -33.06
CA PHE A 349 -25.14 -17.75 -34.12
C PHE A 349 -24.15 -18.42 -35.07
N ASN A 350 -24.62 -18.79 -36.26
CA ASN A 350 -23.88 -19.56 -37.27
C ASN A 350 -23.39 -20.93 -36.73
N GLN A 351 -22.29 -21.48 -37.28
CA GLN A 351 -21.71 -22.77 -36.90
C GLN A 351 -22.71 -23.95 -36.94
N PRO A 352 -23.26 -24.27 -38.12
CA PRO A 352 -24.30 -25.30 -38.26
C PRO A 352 -23.85 -26.67 -37.76
N ASP A 353 -22.61 -27.06 -38.07
CA ASP A 353 -22.10 -28.40 -37.80
C ASP A 353 -21.89 -28.63 -36.29
N LEU A 354 -21.37 -27.62 -35.58
CA LEU A 354 -21.24 -27.65 -34.11
C LEU A 354 -22.60 -27.64 -33.43
N THR A 355 -23.52 -26.80 -33.90
CA THR A 355 -24.89 -26.72 -33.37
C THR A 355 -25.60 -28.06 -33.51
N ALA A 356 -25.49 -28.72 -34.67
CA ALA A 356 -26.09 -30.04 -34.87
C ALA A 356 -25.47 -31.10 -33.95
N ALA A 357 -24.15 -31.08 -33.75
CA ALA A 357 -23.48 -31.99 -32.82
C ALA A 357 -23.94 -31.77 -31.37
N CYS A 358 -24.05 -30.52 -30.93
CA CYS A 358 -24.55 -30.16 -29.59
C CYS A 358 -25.98 -30.68 -29.37
N ILE A 359 -26.91 -30.35 -30.26
CA ILE A 359 -28.32 -30.77 -30.14
C ILE A 359 -28.46 -32.30 -30.18
N ARG A 360 -27.77 -32.98 -31.10
CA ARG A 360 -27.78 -34.45 -31.13
C ARG A 360 -27.22 -35.04 -29.85
N SER A 361 -26.17 -34.46 -29.27
CA SER A 361 -25.60 -34.97 -28.01
C SER A 361 -26.58 -34.87 -26.84
N LEU A 362 -27.42 -33.82 -26.80
CA LEU A 362 -28.48 -33.70 -25.80
C LEU A 362 -29.49 -34.85 -25.95
N TYR A 363 -29.98 -35.13 -27.17
CA TYR A 363 -30.98 -36.18 -27.40
C TYR A 363 -30.43 -37.61 -27.41
N GLN A 364 -29.12 -37.78 -27.54
CA GLN A 364 -28.45 -39.08 -27.43
C GLN A 364 -28.18 -39.46 -25.97
N GLU A 365 -28.36 -38.53 -25.03
CA GLU A 365 -28.09 -38.76 -23.63
C GLU A 365 -29.21 -39.54 -22.94
N LEU A 366 -28.84 -40.55 -22.16
CA LEU A 366 -29.76 -41.33 -21.34
C LEU A 366 -29.90 -40.65 -19.96
N SER A 367 -30.74 -39.61 -19.90
CA SER A 367 -31.13 -39.00 -18.61
C SER A 367 -32.40 -39.62 -18.06
N ASP A 368 -32.43 -39.79 -16.75
CA ASP A 368 -33.63 -40.09 -15.95
C ASP A 368 -34.50 -38.84 -15.69
N ARG A 369 -34.05 -37.65 -16.11
CA ARG A 369 -34.76 -36.38 -15.98
C ARG A 369 -35.32 -35.93 -17.33
N SER A 370 -36.60 -35.56 -17.35
CA SER A 370 -37.21 -34.94 -18.53
C SER A 370 -36.73 -33.50 -18.69
N PHE A 371 -36.23 -33.15 -19.87
CA PHE A 371 -35.86 -31.78 -20.22
C PHE A 371 -36.40 -31.34 -21.58
N THR A 372 -36.55 -30.03 -21.74
CA THR A 372 -36.90 -29.38 -23.01
C THR A 372 -35.70 -28.62 -23.55
N VAL A 373 -35.55 -28.56 -24.88
CA VAL A 373 -34.46 -27.80 -25.51
C VAL A 373 -35.05 -26.61 -26.26
N THR A 374 -34.60 -25.40 -25.88
CA THR A 374 -34.93 -24.14 -26.56
C THR A 374 -33.69 -23.57 -27.22
N VAL A 375 -33.65 -23.65 -28.54
CA VAL A 375 -32.61 -23.03 -29.36
C VAL A 375 -33.00 -21.60 -29.70
N VAL A 376 -32.11 -20.64 -29.47
CA VAL A 376 -32.31 -19.24 -29.83
C VAL A 376 -31.40 -18.88 -31.01
N ASP A 377 -31.96 -18.83 -32.21
CA ASP A 377 -31.26 -18.41 -33.42
C ASP A 377 -31.12 -16.88 -33.45
N ASN A 378 -29.91 -16.40 -33.16
CA ASN A 378 -29.53 -14.98 -33.13
C ASN A 378 -29.26 -14.41 -34.53
N GLY A 379 -30.15 -14.68 -35.50
CA GLY A 379 -30.04 -14.16 -36.86
C GLY A 379 -28.89 -14.79 -37.65
N SER A 380 -28.78 -16.11 -37.63
CA SER A 380 -27.74 -16.87 -38.34
C SER A 380 -27.95 -16.88 -39.87
N ASP A 381 -26.91 -17.29 -40.60
CA ASP A 381 -26.95 -17.50 -42.05
C ASP A 381 -27.91 -18.61 -42.49
N ASP A 382 -28.14 -18.71 -43.80
CA ASP A 382 -29.06 -19.68 -44.40
C ASP A 382 -28.64 -21.14 -44.15
N LYS A 383 -27.33 -21.40 -44.03
CA LYS A 383 -26.81 -22.76 -43.77
C LYS A 383 -27.24 -23.19 -42.36
N THR A 384 -27.01 -22.36 -41.35
CA THR A 384 -27.46 -22.64 -39.97
C THR A 384 -28.98 -22.72 -39.87
N GLN A 385 -29.72 -21.84 -40.53
CA GLN A 385 -31.18 -21.91 -40.54
C GLN A 385 -31.70 -23.22 -41.15
N SER A 386 -31.07 -23.71 -42.23
CA SER A 386 -31.41 -25.00 -42.84
C SER A 386 -31.12 -26.17 -41.88
N THR A 387 -29.97 -26.14 -41.20
CA THR A 387 -29.62 -27.14 -40.18
C THR A 387 -30.63 -27.16 -39.03
N LEU A 388 -31.02 -26.00 -38.50
CA LEU A 388 -32.02 -25.90 -37.44
C LEU A 388 -33.38 -26.45 -37.87
N LYS A 389 -33.83 -26.17 -39.10
CA LYS A 389 -35.05 -26.76 -39.66
C LYS A 389 -34.96 -28.29 -39.76
N SER A 390 -33.80 -28.83 -40.11
CA SER A 390 -33.58 -30.28 -40.14
C SER A 390 -33.67 -30.87 -38.73
N LEU A 391 -33.02 -30.25 -37.75
CA LEU A 391 -33.04 -30.72 -36.36
C LEU A 391 -34.43 -30.66 -35.73
N ALA A 392 -35.25 -29.65 -36.05
CA ALA A 392 -36.63 -29.58 -35.57
C ALA A 392 -37.54 -30.66 -36.17
N ARG A 393 -37.21 -31.20 -37.35
CA ARG A 393 -37.88 -32.38 -37.92
C ARG A 393 -37.40 -33.67 -37.27
N GLU A 394 -36.10 -33.74 -36.96
CA GLU A 394 -35.46 -34.89 -36.29
C GLU A 394 -35.94 -35.01 -34.83
N TYR A 395 -36.14 -33.88 -34.14
CA TYR A 395 -36.49 -33.81 -32.73
C TYR A 395 -37.72 -32.91 -32.49
N PRO A 396 -38.94 -33.49 -32.42
CA PRO A 396 -40.18 -32.70 -32.33
C PRO A 396 -40.33 -31.83 -31.07
N LEU A 397 -39.61 -32.15 -29.99
CA LEU A 397 -39.60 -31.37 -28.74
C LEU A 397 -38.59 -30.21 -28.76
N LEU A 398 -37.84 -30.04 -29.85
CA LEU A 398 -36.91 -28.93 -30.03
C LEU A 398 -37.66 -27.65 -30.36
N LYS A 399 -37.63 -26.68 -29.45
CA LYS A 399 -38.19 -25.35 -29.68
C LYS A 399 -37.14 -24.44 -30.32
N ILE A 400 -37.49 -23.77 -31.42
CA ILE A 400 -36.62 -22.77 -32.05
C ILE A 400 -37.25 -21.39 -31.91
N VAL A 401 -36.51 -20.47 -31.29
CA VAL A 401 -36.84 -19.05 -31.17
C VAL A 401 -35.95 -18.28 -32.12
N LYS A 402 -36.52 -17.57 -33.09
CA LYS A 402 -35.76 -16.86 -34.13
C LYS A 402 -35.73 -15.36 -33.89
N ASN A 403 -34.53 -14.81 -33.77
CA ASN A 403 -34.29 -13.38 -33.75
C ASN A 403 -33.95 -12.85 -35.15
N LYS A 404 -34.30 -11.58 -35.41
CA LYS A 404 -34.07 -10.92 -36.71
C LYS A 404 -32.60 -10.54 -36.95
N LYS A 405 -31.83 -10.37 -35.89
CA LYS A 405 -30.43 -9.93 -35.90
C LYS A 405 -29.69 -10.57 -34.73
N ASN A 406 -28.36 -10.52 -34.75
CA ASN A 406 -27.56 -10.96 -33.63
C ASN A 406 -27.74 -10.03 -32.43
N LEU A 407 -28.22 -10.60 -31.32
CA LEU A 407 -28.45 -9.91 -30.05
C LEU A 407 -27.40 -10.24 -28.98
N ASN A 408 -26.33 -10.93 -29.36
CA ASN A 408 -25.27 -11.43 -28.49
C ASN A 408 -25.78 -12.43 -27.43
N PHE A 409 -24.85 -12.98 -26.64
CA PHE A 409 -25.11 -14.08 -25.73
C PHE A 409 -26.15 -13.75 -24.65
N ALA A 410 -25.91 -12.70 -23.84
CA ALA A 410 -26.77 -12.36 -22.71
C ALA A 410 -28.25 -12.21 -23.08
N LEU A 411 -28.56 -11.40 -24.10
CA LEU A 411 -29.95 -11.18 -24.53
C LEU A 411 -30.54 -12.40 -25.25
N GLY A 412 -29.74 -13.14 -26.02
CA GLY A 412 -30.17 -14.41 -26.61
C GLY A 412 -30.61 -15.42 -25.55
N CYS A 413 -29.79 -15.60 -24.50
CA CYS A 413 -30.11 -16.46 -23.35
C CYS A 413 -31.37 -15.98 -22.62
N ASN A 414 -31.48 -14.67 -22.34
CA ASN A 414 -32.65 -14.11 -21.65
C ASN A 414 -33.96 -14.32 -22.44
N ILE A 415 -33.92 -14.19 -23.78
CA ILE A 415 -35.07 -14.49 -24.66
C ILE A 415 -35.43 -15.97 -24.55
N GLY A 416 -34.45 -16.86 -24.68
CA GLY A 416 -34.68 -18.31 -24.55
C GLY A 416 -35.27 -18.70 -23.19
N PHE A 417 -34.80 -18.06 -22.13
CA PHE A 417 -35.33 -18.24 -20.77
C PHE A 417 -36.78 -17.78 -20.63
N CYS A 418 -37.16 -16.64 -21.22
CA CYS A 418 -38.54 -16.17 -21.19
C CYS A 418 -39.49 -17.13 -21.93
N GLU A 419 -38.97 -17.79 -22.95
CA GLU A 419 -39.68 -18.78 -23.77
C GLU A 419 -39.72 -20.19 -23.14
N SER A 420 -39.01 -20.43 -22.03
CA SER A 420 -38.90 -21.73 -21.36
C SER A 420 -39.89 -21.88 -20.19
N SER A 421 -40.22 -23.12 -19.80
CA SER A 421 -41.17 -23.42 -18.70
C SER A 421 -40.55 -24.14 -17.50
N GLY A 422 -39.29 -24.57 -17.61
CA GLY A 422 -38.58 -25.32 -16.57
C GLY A 422 -38.53 -24.63 -15.21
N GLU A 423 -38.63 -25.41 -14.13
CA GLU A 423 -38.26 -24.95 -12.77
C GLU A 423 -36.76 -24.64 -12.69
N TYR A 424 -35.95 -25.42 -13.41
CA TYR A 424 -34.52 -25.20 -13.58
C TYR A 424 -34.20 -24.79 -15.01
N ALA A 425 -33.28 -23.85 -15.17
CA ALA A 425 -32.78 -23.41 -16.45
C ALA A 425 -31.31 -23.78 -16.59
N VAL A 426 -30.96 -24.48 -17.66
CA VAL A 426 -29.58 -24.79 -18.02
C VAL A 426 -29.21 -23.98 -19.24
N PHE A 427 -28.23 -23.09 -19.12
CA PHE A 427 -27.67 -22.37 -20.26
C PHE A 427 -26.49 -23.15 -20.79
N LEU A 428 -26.50 -23.46 -22.10
CA LEU A 428 -25.50 -24.30 -22.74
C LEU A 428 -25.06 -23.69 -24.08
N ASN A 429 -23.76 -23.51 -24.29
CA ASN A 429 -23.25 -23.02 -25.56
C ASN A 429 -23.46 -24.03 -26.70
N ASN A 430 -23.66 -23.54 -27.92
CA ASN A 430 -23.93 -24.38 -29.10
C ASN A 430 -22.70 -25.14 -29.64
N ASP A 431 -21.50 -24.86 -29.14
CA ASP A 431 -20.25 -25.54 -29.44
C ASP A 431 -19.82 -26.51 -28.33
N THR A 432 -20.79 -27.14 -27.68
CA THR A 432 -20.58 -28.13 -26.62
C THR A 432 -21.07 -29.52 -27.02
N LYS A 433 -20.58 -30.54 -26.31
CA LYS A 433 -21.07 -31.92 -26.36
C LYS A 433 -21.20 -32.44 -24.94
N VAL A 434 -22.42 -32.81 -24.55
CA VAL A 434 -22.71 -33.37 -23.22
C VAL A 434 -22.35 -34.86 -23.16
N THR A 435 -22.11 -35.38 -21.95
CA THR A 435 -21.82 -36.81 -21.73
C THR A 435 -22.97 -37.51 -20.99
N PRO A 436 -23.08 -38.85 -21.02
CA PRO A 436 -24.09 -39.58 -20.25
C PRO A 436 -24.12 -39.20 -18.76
N GLY A 437 -25.32 -38.98 -18.20
CA GLY A 437 -25.54 -38.68 -16.79
C GLY A 437 -25.26 -37.23 -16.37
N TRP A 438 -24.88 -36.36 -17.30
CA TRP A 438 -24.47 -34.98 -16.98
C TRP A 438 -25.58 -34.19 -16.28
N LEU A 439 -26.83 -34.32 -16.75
CA LEU A 439 -27.91 -33.44 -16.34
C LEU A 439 -28.32 -33.68 -14.88
N SER A 440 -28.49 -34.94 -14.49
CA SER A 440 -28.97 -35.32 -13.16
C SER A 440 -27.95 -34.95 -12.08
N ALA A 441 -26.67 -35.17 -12.34
CA ALA A 441 -25.60 -34.71 -11.45
C ALA A 441 -25.57 -33.18 -11.35
N LEU A 442 -25.72 -32.48 -12.47
CA LEU A 442 -25.69 -31.01 -12.51
C LEU A 442 -26.82 -30.40 -11.68
N LEU A 443 -28.03 -30.96 -11.72
CA LEU A 443 -29.19 -30.44 -11.00
C LEU A 443 -29.08 -30.56 -9.47
N GLY A 444 -28.49 -31.65 -8.98
CA GLY A 444 -28.54 -32.05 -7.56
C GLY A 444 -28.31 -30.91 -6.55
N PRO A 445 -27.20 -30.16 -6.63
CA PRO A 445 -26.91 -29.10 -5.65
C PRO A 445 -27.90 -27.92 -5.67
N VAL A 446 -28.49 -27.62 -6.84
CA VAL A 446 -29.47 -26.53 -7.00
C VAL A 446 -30.85 -26.99 -6.52
N GLU A 447 -31.22 -28.24 -6.82
CA GLU A 447 -32.47 -28.86 -6.31
C GLU A 447 -32.46 -28.98 -4.79
N ALA A 448 -31.31 -29.32 -4.20
CA ALA A 448 -31.13 -29.43 -2.75
C ALA A 448 -31.09 -28.07 -2.03
N GLY A 449 -30.98 -26.95 -2.76
CA GLY A 449 -30.81 -25.61 -2.18
C GLY A 449 -29.45 -25.36 -1.55
N GLU A 450 -28.44 -26.17 -1.90
CA GLU A 450 -27.06 -26.06 -1.38
C GLU A 450 -26.21 -25.06 -2.17
N ALA A 451 -26.64 -24.71 -3.39
CA ALA A 451 -25.96 -23.78 -4.28
C ALA A 451 -26.95 -22.94 -5.09
N PHE A 452 -26.58 -21.69 -5.41
CA PHE A 452 -27.41 -20.83 -6.27
C PHE A 452 -27.33 -21.22 -7.76
N ALA A 453 -26.25 -21.89 -8.14
CA ALA A 453 -25.98 -22.38 -9.48
C ALA A 453 -25.05 -23.59 -9.41
N SER A 454 -25.00 -24.38 -10.48
CA SER A 454 -24.03 -25.46 -10.63
C SER A 454 -23.41 -25.49 -12.02
N GLN A 455 -22.14 -25.90 -12.10
CA GLN A 455 -21.38 -26.06 -13.34
C GLN A 455 -20.77 -27.48 -13.41
N PRO A 456 -20.76 -28.12 -14.59
CA PRO A 456 -20.04 -29.38 -14.79
C PRO A 456 -18.51 -29.18 -14.83
N LEU A 457 -17.78 -30.29 -14.87
CA LEU A 457 -16.42 -30.33 -15.38
C LEU A 457 -16.42 -30.04 -16.88
N LEU A 458 -16.00 -28.82 -17.22
CA LEU A 458 -15.82 -28.39 -18.61
C LEU A 458 -14.43 -28.83 -19.09
N LEU A 459 -14.41 -29.57 -20.21
CA LEU A 459 -13.20 -30.09 -20.84
C LEU A 459 -13.02 -29.52 -22.24
N TYR A 460 -11.77 -29.27 -22.63
CA TYR A 460 -11.41 -29.08 -24.03
C TYR A 460 -11.50 -30.40 -24.81
N PRO A 461 -11.53 -30.38 -26.16
CA PRO A 461 -11.61 -31.60 -26.97
C PRO A 461 -10.41 -32.55 -26.81
N ASP A 462 -9.28 -32.05 -26.34
CA ASP A 462 -8.07 -32.83 -26.02
C ASP A 462 -8.11 -33.49 -24.63
N GLY A 463 -9.20 -33.30 -23.88
CA GLY A 463 -9.42 -33.87 -22.56
C GLY A 463 -8.82 -33.06 -21.41
N THR A 464 -8.20 -31.90 -21.67
CA THR A 464 -7.72 -31.01 -20.60
C THR A 464 -8.86 -30.20 -19.99
N VAL A 465 -8.67 -29.76 -18.74
CA VAL A 465 -9.65 -28.93 -18.01
C VAL A 465 -9.78 -27.58 -18.69
N GLN A 466 -10.99 -27.18 -19.02
CA GLN A 466 -11.30 -25.82 -19.44
C GLN A 466 -11.67 -24.96 -18.23
N CYS A 467 -12.62 -25.44 -17.42
CA CYS A 467 -13.10 -24.70 -16.26
C CYS A 467 -13.72 -25.63 -15.23
N MET A 468 -13.29 -25.49 -13.98
CA MET A 468 -13.94 -26.10 -12.79
C MET A 468 -14.71 -25.04 -11.99
N GLY A 469 -14.36 -23.77 -12.16
CA GLY A 469 -14.93 -22.64 -11.45
C GLY A 469 -14.09 -21.40 -11.72
N VAL A 470 -14.60 -20.23 -11.35
CA VAL A 470 -13.90 -18.95 -11.50
C VAL A 470 -13.44 -18.48 -10.12
N VAL A 471 -12.14 -18.22 -10.02
CA VAL A 471 -11.48 -17.72 -8.80
C VAL A 471 -10.94 -16.30 -9.02
N PHE A 472 -10.74 -15.58 -7.92
CA PHE A 472 -10.25 -14.19 -7.92
C PHE A 472 -8.91 -14.10 -7.19
N SER A 473 -7.98 -13.32 -7.73
CA SER A 473 -6.66 -13.08 -7.13
C SER A 473 -6.61 -11.79 -6.33
N THR A 474 -5.66 -11.69 -5.39
CA THR A 474 -5.45 -10.49 -4.55
C THR A 474 -5.11 -9.24 -5.36
N GLY A 475 -4.56 -9.40 -6.57
CA GLY A 475 -4.14 -8.32 -7.47
C GLY A 475 -5.15 -7.91 -8.54
N SER A 476 -6.32 -8.56 -8.65
CA SER A 476 -7.33 -8.21 -9.64
C SER A 476 -8.76 -8.49 -9.20
N SER A 477 -9.66 -7.57 -9.55
CA SER A 477 -11.10 -7.80 -9.38
C SER A 477 -11.69 -8.69 -10.48
N LEU A 478 -10.92 -9.09 -11.48
CA LEU A 478 -11.37 -9.93 -12.59
C LEU A 478 -10.98 -11.39 -12.34
N GLY A 479 -11.99 -12.27 -12.32
CA GLY A 479 -11.78 -13.69 -12.10
C GLY A 479 -11.27 -14.44 -13.34
N TYR A 480 -10.72 -15.64 -13.11
CA TYR A 480 -10.26 -16.55 -14.15
C TYR A 480 -10.62 -18.01 -13.84
N PRO A 481 -10.72 -18.88 -14.87
CA PRO A 481 -11.00 -20.29 -14.66
C PRO A 481 -9.83 -20.99 -13.98
N ILE A 482 -10.09 -21.64 -12.85
CA ILE A 482 -9.09 -22.40 -12.10
C ILE A 482 -8.67 -23.68 -12.89
N TYR A 483 -7.37 -23.98 -12.89
CA TYR A 483 -6.74 -25.16 -13.54
C TYR A 483 -6.92 -25.30 -15.06
N ALA A 484 -7.31 -24.24 -15.74
CA ALA A 484 -7.47 -24.26 -17.20
C ALA A 484 -6.16 -24.68 -17.91
N GLY A 485 -6.25 -25.70 -18.77
CA GLY A 485 -5.14 -26.26 -19.54
C GLY A 485 -4.43 -27.46 -18.90
N LEU A 486 -4.75 -27.81 -17.65
CA LEU A 486 -4.18 -29.01 -16.99
C LEU A 486 -5.00 -30.26 -17.28
N LYS A 487 -4.41 -31.45 -17.12
CA LYS A 487 -5.20 -32.69 -17.18
C LYS A 487 -6.02 -32.88 -15.90
N PRO A 488 -7.22 -33.48 -15.97
CA PRO A 488 -8.06 -33.72 -14.79
C PRO A 488 -7.34 -34.44 -13.63
N GLU A 489 -6.43 -35.35 -13.94
CA GLU A 489 -5.67 -36.15 -12.97
C GLU A 489 -4.58 -35.31 -12.25
N GLU A 490 -4.18 -34.19 -12.83
CA GLU A 490 -3.12 -33.32 -12.31
C GLU A 490 -3.67 -32.36 -11.26
N CYS A 491 -4.93 -31.93 -11.37
CA CYS A 491 -5.49 -30.82 -10.61
C CYS A 491 -6.67 -31.20 -9.70
N HIS A 492 -6.77 -32.47 -9.28
CA HIS A 492 -7.86 -32.95 -8.43
C HIS A 492 -9.25 -32.59 -8.99
N ALA A 493 -9.40 -32.66 -10.32
CA ALA A 493 -10.62 -32.23 -10.99
C ALA A 493 -11.86 -33.01 -10.53
N TYR A 494 -11.70 -34.22 -9.99
CA TYR A 494 -12.81 -35.07 -9.56
C TYR A 494 -13.33 -34.76 -8.14
N LYS A 495 -12.82 -33.72 -7.47
CA LYS A 495 -13.28 -33.29 -6.14
C LYS A 495 -14.39 -32.23 -6.30
N PRO A 496 -15.61 -32.45 -5.74
CA PRO A 496 -16.66 -31.44 -5.69
C PRO A 496 -16.19 -30.20 -4.92
N ARG A 497 -16.58 -29.01 -5.40
CA ARG A 497 -16.19 -27.72 -4.79
C ARG A 497 -17.30 -26.69 -4.90
N GLN A 498 -17.12 -25.58 -4.20
CA GLN A 498 -17.96 -24.40 -4.36
C GLN A 498 -17.10 -23.19 -4.70
N PHE A 499 -17.58 -22.32 -5.58
CA PHE A 499 -16.88 -21.12 -6.06
C PHE A 499 -17.76 -19.87 -5.97
N GLN A 500 -17.15 -18.69 -5.92
CA GLN A 500 -17.89 -17.42 -5.99
C GLN A 500 -18.58 -17.24 -7.36
N ALA A 501 -17.98 -17.76 -8.43
CA ALA A 501 -18.54 -17.69 -9.76
C ALA A 501 -18.20 -18.92 -10.60
N VAL A 502 -19.02 -19.16 -11.61
CA VAL A 502 -18.86 -20.17 -12.66
C VAL A 502 -19.16 -19.53 -14.01
N THR A 503 -18.83 -20.21 -15.10
CA THR A 503 -19.04 -19.72 -16.47
C THR A 503 -20.37 -20.21 -17.04
N ALA A 504 -20.94 -19.46 -17.98
CA ALA A 504 -22.18 -19.85 -18.65
C ALA A 504 -21.96 -20.71 -19.91
N ALA A 505 -20.80 -21.37 -20.05
CA ALA A 505 -20.61 -22.38 -21.09
C ALA A 505 -21.54 -23.58 -20.89
N CYS A 506 -21.74 -23.97 -19.63
CA CYS A 506 -22.82 -24.83 -19.15
C CYS A 506 -23.11 -24.47 -17.69
N VAL A 507 -24.28 -23.91 -17.38
CA VAL A 507 -24.65 -23.57 -15.99
C VAL A 507 -26.12 -23.84 -15.73
N CYS A 508 -26.42 -24.50 -14.61
CA CYS A 508 -27.78 -24.69 -14.11
C CYS A 508 -28.09 -23.65 -13.03
N VAL A 509 -29.29 -23.07 -13.08
CA VAL A 509 -29.82 -22.14 -12.08
C VAL A 509 -31.30 -22.41 -11.84
N LYS A 510 -31.80 -22.02 -10.65
CA LYS A 510 -33.23 -21.99 -10.40
C LYS A 510 -33.88 -20.87 -11.20
N ALA A 511 -34.96 -21.18 -11.93
CA ALA A 511 -35.60 -20.22 -12.83
C ALA A 511 -36.13 -18.99 -12.10
N THR A 512 -36.64 -19.16 -10.86
CA THR A 512 -37.14 -18.03 -10.05
C THR A 512 -36.03 -17.04 -9.72
N ASP A 513 -34.86 -17.53 -9.28
CA ASP A 513 -33.74 -16.67 -8.89
C ASP A 513 -33.16 -15.94 -10.11
N PHE A 514 -33.10 -16.62 -11.26
CA PHE A 514 -32.66 -16.00 -12.52
C PHE A 514 -33.63 -14.90 -12.98
N ALA A 515 -34.94 -15.14 -12.90
CA ALA A 515 -35.96 -14.18 -13.29
C ALA A 515 -35.96 -12.93 -12.40
N GLU A 516 -35.86 -13.11 -11.08
CA GLU A 516 -35.85 -12.02 -10.10
C GLU A 516 -34.65 -11.07 -10.25
N LEU A 517 -33.57 -11.54 -10.86
CA LEU A 517 -32.38 -10.75 -11.14
C LEU A 517 -32.36 -10.14 -12.55
N GLU A 518 -33.45 -10.23 -13.31
CA GLU A 518 -33.52 -9.81 -14.72
C GLU A 518 -32.46 -10.52 -15.62
N GLY A 519 -32.08 -11.76 -15.26
CA GLY A 519 -31.18 -12.62 -16.03
C GLY A 519 -29.75 -12.10 -16.21
N PHE A 520 -29.13 -12.45 -17.33
CA PHE A 520 -27.80 -11.94 -17.70
C PHE A 520 -27.86 -10.44 -18.05
N ASP A 521 -26.91 -9.64 -17.55
CA ASP A 521 -26.91 -8.19 -17.82
C ASP A 521 -26.37 -7.90 -19.23
N PRO A 522 -27.19 -7.38 -20.17
CA PRO A 522 -26.78 -7.14 -21.56
C PRO A 522 -25.78 -5.98 -21.72
N LEU A 523 -25.36 -5.33 -20.62
CA LEU A 523 -24.20 -4.44 -20.60
C LEU A 523 -22.90 -5.15 -20.98
N TYR A 524 -22.84 -6.46 -20.75
CA TYR A 524 -21.73 -7.29 -21.14
C TYR A 524 -22.01 -7.93 -22.50
N ILE A 525 -21.04 -7.83 -23.42
CA ILE A 525 -21.14 -8.44 -24.75
C ILE A 525 -20.17 -9.60 -24.85
N ASN A 526 -20.69 -10.83 -24.77
CA ASN A 526 -19.94 -12.09 -24.97
C ASN A 526 -18.71 -12.21 -24.05
N GLY A 527 -18.86 -11.87 -22.76
CA GLY A 527 -17.89 -12.05 -21.68
C GLY A 527 -18.25 -11.25 -20.43
N GLN A 528 -18.05 -11.83 -19.24
CA GLN A 528 -18.34 -11.26 -17.92
C GLN A 528 -19.83 -11.22 -17.50
N GLU A 529 -20.79 -11.44 -18.40
CA GLU A 529 -22.22 -11.53 -18.03
C GLU A 529 -22.53 -12.66 -17.04
N ASP A 530 -21.79 -13.75 -17.13
CA ASP A 530 -21.93 -14.97 -16.35
C ASP A 530 -21.37 -14.82 -14.93
N ILE A 531 -20.16 -14.27 -14.83
CA ILE A 531 -19.52 -13.94 -13.55
C ILE A 531 -20.36 -12.87 -12.82
N ASP A 532 -20.87 -11.87 -13.55
CA ASP A 532 -21.75 -10.84 -12.98
C ASP A 532 -23.05 -11.42 -12.39
N LEU A 533 -23.69 -12.35 -13.11
CA LEU A 533 -24.88 -13.04 -12.63
C LEU A 533 -24.57 -13.86 -11.38
N CYS A 534 -23.47 -14.60 -11.35
CA CYS A 534 -23.06 -15.39 -10.18
C CYS A 534 -22.88 -14.52 -8.93
N LEU A 535 -22.21 -13.38 -9.06
CA LEU A 535 -22.02 -12.46 -7.92
C LEU A 535 -23.34 -11.83 -7.45
N ARG A 536 -24.30 -11.55 -8.36
CA ARG A 536 -25.65 -11.11 -7.97
C ARG A 536 -26.43 -12.20 -7.24
N LEU A 537 -26.38 -13.44 -7.74
CA LEU A 537 -27.01 -14.61 -7.10
C LEU A 537 -26.42 -14.89 -5.72
N GLY A 538 -25.09 -14.87 -5.60
CA GLY A 538 -24.39 -15.04 -4.32
C GLY A 538 -24.76 -13.95 -3.30
N ASN A 539 -24.82 -12.68 -3.72
CA ASN A 539 -25.26 -11.59 -2.83
C ASN A 539 -26.73 -11.73 -2.39
N LYS A 540 -27.60 -12.27 -3.25
CA LYS A 540 -29.03 -12.47 -2.95
C LYS A 540 -29.26 -13.65 -2.00
N THR A 541 -28.57 -14.77 -2.24
CA THR A 541 -28.83 -16.05 -1.58
C THR A 541 -27.91 -16.31 -0.38
N GLY A 542 -26.74 -15.66 -0.34
CA GLY A 542 -25.66 -15.99 0.60
C GLY A 542 -24.91 -17.29 0.27
N LEU A 543 -25.29 -17.99 -0.81
CA LEU A 543 -24.71 -19.26 -1.24
C LEU A 543 -23.56 -19.06 -2.23
N LYS A 544 -22.85 -20.15 -2.55
CA LYS A 544 -21.84 -20.22 -3.62
C LYS A 544 -22.37 -21.06 -4.81
N ALA A 545 -21.71 -20.99 -5.95
CA ALA A 545 -21.96 -21.90 -7.07
C ALA A 545 -21.28 -23.24 -6.82
N ALA A 546 -21.94 -24.36 -7.13
CA ALA A 546 -21.38 -25.70 -7.03
C ALA A 546 -20.62 -26.09 -8.30
N TYR A 547 -19.46 -26.68 -8.12
CA TYR A 547 -18.73 -27.42 -9.15
C TYR A 547 -19.02 -28.91 -8.99
N VAL A 548 -19.56 -29.52 -10.05
CA VAL A 548 -20.04 -30.91 -10.04
C VAL A 548 -19.20 -31.75 -11.00
N PRO A 549 -18.16 -32.46 -10.51
CA PRO A 549 -17.25 -33.22 -11.37
C PRO A 549 -17.88 -34.45 -12.03
N ASP A 550 -18.95 -34.98 -11.44
CA ASP A 550 -19.70 -36.12 -11.99
C ASP A 550 -20.53 -35.72 -13.23
N SER A 551 -20.77 -34.43 -13.42
CA SER A 551 -21.32 -33.88 -14.66
C SER A 551 -20.18 -33.40 -15.56
N ARG A 552 -20.14 -33.85 -16.83
CA ARG A 552 -19.04 -33.55 -17.75
C ARG A 552 -19.57 -33.02 -19.07
N VAL A 553 -18.93 -31.97 -19.59
CA VAL A 553 -19.28 -31.34 -20.87
C VAL A 553 -17.99 -31.00 -21.62
N ILE A 554 -17.91 -31.41 -22.88
CA ILE A 554 -16.80 -31.07 -23.78
C ILE A 554 -17.17 -29.79 -24.51
N HIS A 555 -16.28 -28.79 -24.53
CA HIS A 555 -16.51 -27.50 -25.17
C HIS A 555 -15.43 -27.26 -26.23
N TYR A 556 -15.84 -27.14 -27.50
CA TYR A 556 -14.95 -27.06 -28.67
C TYR A 556 -14.37 -25.66 -28.90
N GLU A 557 -14.25 -24.85 -27.85
CA GLU A 557 -13.89 -23.43 -27.87
C GLU A 557 -12.76 -23.13 -28.89
N SER A 558 -13.08 -22.35 -29.95
CA SER A 558 -12.15 -21.59 -30.84
C SER A 558 -12.68 -21.37 -32.28
N LYS A 559 -13.93 -20.95 -32.53
CA LYS A 559 -14.36 -20.68 -33.93
C LYS A 559 -15.23 -19.43 -34.20
N SER A 560 -15.56 -18.60 -33.22
CA SER A 560 -16.37 -17.39 -33.44
C SER A 560 -15.48 -16.15 -33.63
N LYS A 561 -15.35 -15.67 -34.88
CA LYS A 561 -14.60 -14.42 -35.19
C LYS A 561 -15.14 -13.25 -34.36
N GLY A 562 -14.27 -12.56 -33.63
CA GLY A 562 -14.61 -11.32 -32.92
C GLY A 562 -15.10 -11.45 -31.48
N ARG A 563 -15.08 -12.65 -30.86
CA ARG A 563 -15.51 -12.87 -29.45
C ARG A 563 -14.81 -11.95 -28.44
N GLY A 564 -13.51 -11.66 -28.65
CA GLY A 564 -12.74 -10.76 -27.78
C GLY A 564 -12.93 -9.26 -28.02
N ARG A 565 -13.76 -8.84 -28.98
CA ARG A 565 -13.87 -7.42 -29.40
C ARG A 565 -14.23 -6.48 -28.25
N TYR A 566 -15.09 -6.92 -27.33
CA TYR A 566 -15.59 -6.11 -26.22
C TYR A 566 -14.93 -6.41 -24.87
N ILE A 567 -13.84 -7.20 -24.86
CA ILE A 567 -13.23 -7.68 -23.61
C ILE A 567 -12.78 -6.54 -22.69
N GLU A 568 -12.19 -5.48 -23.23
CA GLU A 568 -11.77 -4.34 -22.41
C GLU A 568 -12.95 -3.55 -21.88
N GLN A 569 -14.00 -3.38 -22.68
CA GLN A 569 -15.22 -2.70 -22.26
C GLN A 569 -15.89 -3.49 -21.13
N ASN A 570 -16.11 -4.79 -21.31
CA ASN A 570 -16.74 -5.64 -20.32
C ASN A 570 -15.93 -5.66 -19.02
N ARG A 571 -14.59 -5.72 -19.09
CA ARG A 571 -13.72 -5.65 -17.92
C ARG A 571 -13.81 -4.31 -17.19
N ARG A 572 -13.89 -3.18 -17.90
CA ARG A 572 -14.10 -1.86 -17.28
C ARG A 572 -15.43 -1.80 -16.54
N VAL A 573 -16.51 -2.27 -17.19
CA VAL A 573 -17.84 -2.38 -16.57
C VAL A 573 -17.79 -3.25 -15.32
N PHE A 574 -17.14 -4.41 -15.42
CA PHE A 574 -17.05 -5.37 -14.33
C PHE A 574 -16.26 -4.82 -13.14
N VAL A 575 -15.03 -4.30 -13.38
CA VAL A 575 -14.18 -3.71 -12.34
C VAL A 575 -14.85 -2.53 -11.68
N HIS A 576 -15.60 -1.73 -12.44
CA HIS A 576 -16.36 -0.64 -11.84
C HIS A 576 -17.51 -1.15 -10.94
N LYS A 577 -18.26 -2.16 -11.40
CA LYS A 577 -19.41 -2.70 -10.66
C LYS A 577 -18.99 -3.50 -9.41
N TRP A 578 -17.90 -4.25 -9.51
CA TRP A 578 -17.47 -5.29 -8.55
C TRP A 578 -16.10 -5.04 -7.90
N GLY A 579 -15.37 -4.00 -8.32
CA GLY A 579 -14.07 -3.63 -7.76
C GLY A 579 -14.16 -3.39 -6.25
N GLY A 580 -13.27 -4.04 -5.50
CA GLY A 580 -13.27 -4.00 -4.03
C GLY A 580 -14.42 -4.75 -3.35
N LYS A 581 -15.34 -5.38 -4.10
CA LYS A 581 -16.45 -6.19 -3.55
C LYS A 581 -16.22 -7.70 -3.69
N VAL A 582 -15.41 -8.12 -4.66
CA VAL A 582 -15.01 -9.52 -4.82
C VAL A 582 -13.95 -9.90 -3.78
N LYS A 583 -14.02 -11.14 -3.29
CA LYS A 583 -13.02 -11.67 -2.34
C LYS A 583 -12.00 -12.48 -3.13
N ALA A 584 -10.71 -12.30 -2.84
CA ALA A 584 -9.70 -13.18 -3.39
C ALA A 584 -9.81 -14.57 -2.72
N ASP A 585 -9.81 -15.64 -3.52
CA ASP A 585 -10.01 -17.02 -3.06
C ASP A 585 -9.12 -18.05 -3.77
N ASP A 586 -8.37 -17.64 -4.80
CA ASP A 586 -7.58 -18.54 -5.63
C ASP A 586 -6.46 -19.28 -4.87
N GLN A 587 -5.70 -18.58 -4.04
CA GLN A 587 -4.58 -19.14 -3.26
C GLN A 587 -5.02 -20.29 -2.34
N GLN A 588 -6.23 -20.20 -1.77
CA GLN A 588 -6.76 -21.24 -0.90
C GLN A 588 -6.93 -22.55 -1.66
N TYR A 589 -7.56 -22.51 -2.85
CA TYR A 589 -7.77 -23.72 -3.65
C TYR A 589 -6.46 -24.33 -4.12
N TYR A 590 -5.49 -23.50 -4.53
CA TYR A 590 -4.17 -24.00 -4.92
C TYR A 590 -3.46 -24.73 -3.78
N LEU A 591 -3.44 -24.13 -2.59
CA LEU A 591 -2.80 -24.72 -1.42
C LEU A 591 -3.47 -26.06 -1.02
N GLU A 592 -4.80 -26.11 -0.98
CA GLU A 592 -5.57 -27.33 -0.65
C GLU A 592 -5.28 -28.49 -1.61
N ASP A 593 -4.95 -28.19 -2.86
CA ASP A 593 -4.70 -29.18 -3.90
C ASP A 593 -3.23 -29.53 -4.08
N GLY A 594 -2.37 -29.03 -3.19
CA GLY A 594 -0.95 -29.27 -3.27
C GLY A 594 -0.32 -28.55 -4.45
N PHE A 595 -0.66 -27.28 -4.65
CA PHE A 595 0.05 -26.37 -5.55
C PHE A 595 0.54 -25.14 -4.80
N SER A 596 1.74 -24.66 -5.14
CA SER A 596 2.21 -23.34 -4.73
C SER A 596 2.09 -22.35 -5.87
N VAL A 597 1.87 -21.11 -5.47
CA VAL A 597 1.72 -19.93 -6.30
C VAL A 597 3.10 -19.29 -6.47
N LEU A 598 3.68 -19.33 -7.66
CA LEU A 598 5.02 -18.80 -7.90
C LEU A 598 5.01 -17.31 -8.21
N ASP A 599 4.21 -16.91 -9.20
CA ASP A 599 4.04 -15.52 -9.62
C ASP A 599 2.83 -15.37 -10.54
N TRP A 600 2.24 -14.19 -10.52
CA TRP A 600 0.98 -13.83 -11.14
C TRP A 600 1.25 -13.15 -12.50
N GLN A 601 1.01 -13.88 -13.59
CA GLN A 601 1.20 -13.34 -14.93
C GLN A 601 -0.07 -12.65 -15.44
N PRO A 602 0.03 -11.39 -15.91
CA PRO A 602 -1.10 -10.75 -16.54
C PRO A 602 -1.44 -11.45 -17.86
N ASP A 603 -2.73 -11.67 -18.09
CA ASP A 603 -3.23 -12.30 -19.31
C ASP A 603 -2.89 -11.51 -20.59
N ASN A 604 -2.73 -10.19 -20.45
CA ASN A 604 -2.15 -9.33 -21.48
C ASN A 604 -1.35 -8.19 -20.80
N PRO A 605 -0.01 -8.18 -20.91
CA PRO A 605 0.85 -7.14 -20.30
C PRO A 605 0.61 -5.73 -20.87
N GLU A 606 0.14 -5.60 -22.10
CA GLU A 606 -0.10 -4.30 -22.75
C GLU A 606 -1.42 -3.64 -22.28
N ARG A 607 -2.30 -4.41 -21.64
CA ARG A 607 -3.60 -3.92 -21.15
C ARG A 607 -3.41 -3.02 -19.92
N GLU A 608 -4.32 -2.07 -19.70
CA GLU A 608 -4.37 -1.24 -18.47
C GLU A 608 -4.36 -2.13 -17.22
N GLN A 609 -3.54 -1.78 -16.22
CA GLN A 609 -3.30 -2.61 -15.02
C GLN A 609 -4.59 -3.02 -14.30
N SER A 610 -5.52 -2.08 -14.13
CA SER A 610 -6.83 -2.31 -13.51
C SER A 610 -7.71 -3.33 -14.25
N LEU A 611 -7.41 -3.61 -15.52
CA LEU A 611 -8.15 -4.50 -16.40
C LEU A 611 -7.39 -5.80 -16.70
N ARG A 612 -6.25 -6.04 -16.05
CA ARG A 612 -5.50 -7.28 -16.20
C ARG A 612 -6.15 -8.37 -15.35
N VAL A 613 -6.24 -9.56 -15.92
CA VAL A 613 -6.49 -10.78 -15.16
C VAL A 613 -5.12 -11.36 -14.86
N TYR A 614 -4.81 -11.56 -13.59
CA TYR A 614 -3.56 -12.19 -13.19
C TYR A 614 -3.79 -13.68 -13.04
N ARG A 615 -3.16 -14.46 -13.92
CA ARG A 615 -3.19 -15.92 -13.88
C ARG A 615 -1.99 -16.46 -13.13
N PRO A 616 -2.16 -17.57 -12.43
CA PRO A 616 -1.16 -18.10 -11.57
C PRO A 616 -0.14 -18.94 -12.33
N MET A 617 1.14 -18.69 -12.08
CA MET A 617 2.16 -19.70 -12.33
C MET A 617 2.11 -20.68 -11.16
N LEU A 618 1.65 -21.91 -11.44
CA LEU A 618 1.52 -22.97 -10.44
C LEU A 618 2.73 -23.86 -10.47
N ASP A 619 3.21 -24.24 -9.28
CA ASP A 619 4.14 -25.35 -9.10
C ASP A 619 3.45 -26.47 -8.32
N SER A 620 3.70 -27.71 -8.74
CA SER A 620 3.09 -28.88 -8.13
C SER A 620 3.83 -29.21 -6.83
N LEU A 621 3.14 -29.12 -5.69
CA LEU A 621 3.61 -29.67 -4.40
C LEU A 621 3.54 -31.20 -4.39
N LYS A 622 2.87 -31.84 -5.37
CA LYS A 622 3.00 -33.29 -5.58
C LYS A 622 4.35 -33.63 -6.19
N PRO A 623 5.05 -34.64 -5.65
CA PRO A 623 6.41 -34.97 -6.04
C PRO A 623 6.45 -35.66 -7.41
N LYS A 624 6.48 -34.89 -8.50
CA LYS A 624 7.01 -35.38 -9.79
C LYS A 624 8.41 -34.80 -9.93
N HIS A 625 9.40 -35.61 -9.55
CA HIS A 625 10.79 -35.23 -9.33
C HIS A 625 11.03 -34.30 -8.12
N SER A 626 10.44 -34.64 -6.98
CA SER A 626 10.94 -34.20 -5.66
C SER A 626 12.25 -34.90 -5.27
N GLY A 627 13.15 -35.14 -6.22
CA GLY A 627 14.44 -35.70 -5.90
C GLY A 627 15.21 -34.80 -4.92
N ASN A 628 14.95 -33.48 -4.97
CA ASN A 628 15.82 -32.52 -4.33
C ASN A 628 15.16 -31.35 -3.58
N LEU A 629 13.93 -30.87 -3.87
CA LEU A 629 13.39 -29.68 -3.17
C LEU A 629 13.03 -29.94 -1.68
N PRO A 630 12.23 -30.97 -1.33
CA PRO A 630 12.10 -31.40 0.06
C PRO A 630 13.46 -31.78 0.63
N LYS A 631 14.38 -32.31 -0.18
CA LYS A 631 15.74 -32.66 0.21
C LYS A 631 16.65 -31.45 0.45
N TYR A 632 16.40 -30.27 -0.12
CA TYR A 632 17.17 -29.03 0.11
C TYR A 632 16.54 -28.19 1.20
N LEU A 633 15.22 -28.22 1.38
CA LEU A 633 14.60 -27.65 2.58
C LEU A 633 14.92 -28.52 3.80
N GLN A 634 14.82 -29.84 3.66
CA GLN A 634 15.23 -30.80 4.67
C GLN A 634 16.74 -30.78 4.88
N ARG A 635 17.59 -30.73 3.85
CA ARG A 635 19.05 -30.52 4.03
C ARG A 635 19.38 -29.12 4.51
N GLY A 636 18.60 -28.10 4.18
CA GLY A 636 18.76 -26.75 4.70
C GLY A 636 18.49 -26.72 6.19
N ASN A 637 17.45 -27.45 6.62
CA ASN A 637 17.15 -27.71 8.02
C ASN A 637 18.25 -28.59 8.67
N GLU A 638 18.62 -29.74 8.09
CA GLU A 638 19.68 -30.63 8.60
C GLU A 638 21.04 -29.91 8.67
N ALA A 639 21.38 -29.12 7.65
CA ALA A 639 22.61 -28.32 7.60
C ALA A 639 22.54 -27.08 8.47
N LEU A 640 21.35 -26.58 8.85
CA LEU A 640 21.25 -25.50 9.85
C LEU A 640 21.86 -25.93 11.17
N GLY A 641 21.86 -27.24 11.43
CA GLY A 641 22.56 -27.81 12.55
C GLY A 641 24.08 -27.92 12.39
N GLU A 642 24.62 -28.03 11.18
CA GLU A 642 26.05 -28.27 10.93
C GLU A 642 26.82 -27.03 10.42
N ASP A 643 26.23 -26.24 9.52
CA ASP A 643 26.83 -25.08 8.83
C ASP A 643 25.76 -24.13 8.24
N ALA A 644 25.68 -22.91 8.78
CA ALA A 644 24.73 -21.88 8.36
C ALA A 644 24.85 -21.46 6.88
N ARG A 645 26.05 -21.57 6.28
CA ARG A 645 26.25 -21.23 4.86
C ARG A 645 25.66 -22.29 3.94
N THR A 646 25.80 -23.57 4.30
CA THR A 646 25.15 -24.68 3.60
C THR A 646 23.64 -24.61 3.77
N ALA A 647 23.14 -24.28 4.97
CA ALA A 647 21.72 -24.10 5.22
C ALA A 647 21.11 -23.00 4.33
N ALA A 648 21.76 -21.83 4.30
CA ALA A 648 21.30 -20.71 3.51
C ALA A 648 21.50 -20.92 1.99
N ALA A 649 22.54 -21.63 1.54
CA ALA A 649 22.68 -22.07 0.16
C ALA A 649 21.60 -23.11 -0.23
N CYS A 650 21.21 -23.98 0.69
CA CYS A 650 20.11 -24.92 0.53
C CYS A 650 18.75 -24.22 0.50
N TYR A 651 18.55 -23.15 1.28
CA TYR A 651 17.36 -22.30 1.17
C TYR A 651 17.34 -21.46 -0.11
N ILE A 652 18.49 -20.92 -0.54
CA ILE A 652 18.61 -20.21 -1.82
C ILE A 652 18.37 -21.17 -3.00
N ASN A 653 18.89 -22.39 -2.94
CA ASN A 653 18.62 -23.42 -3.95
C ASN A 653 17.19 -23.95 -3.86
N ALA A 654 16.61 -24.05 -2.66
CA ALA A 654 15.20 -24.33 -2.49
C ALA A 654 14.35 -23.22 -3.10
N VAL A 655 14.72 -21.95 -2.96
CA VAL A 655 14.10 -20.79 -3.62
C VAL A 655 14.29 -20.84 -5.14
N LYS A 656 15.46 -21.24 -5.65
CA LYS A 656 15.71 -21.48 -7.08
C LYS A 656 14.88 -22.61 -7.67
N LEU A 657 14.57 -23.63 -6.87
CA LEU A 657 13.84 -24.83 -7.27
C LEU A 657 12.35 -24.75 -6.96
N SER A 658 11.92 -23.87 -6.04
CA SER A 658 10.53 -23.66 -5.63
C SER A 658 9.84 -22.56 -6.44
N GLN A 659 10.54 -21.92 -7.38
CA GLN A 659 9.99 -20.97 -8.33
C GLN A 659 10.73 -21.02 -9.67
N GLY A 660 10.06 -21.46 -10.73
CA GLY A 660 10.53 -21.38 -12.12
C GLY A 660 10.77 -19.95 -12.66
N GLN A 661 10.71 -18.90 -11.83
CA GLN A 661 10.99 -17.52 -12.22
C GLN A 661 12.44 -17.06 -11.99
N LEU A 662 13.29 -17.83 -11.30
CA LEU A 662 14.67 -17.40 -11.04
C LEU A 662 15.68 -17.81 -12.12
N ALA A 663 15.24 -18.34 -13.27
CA ALA A 663 16.12 -18.49 -14.44
C ALA A 663 16.51 -17.11 -15.03
N GLY A 664 15.59 -16.13 -15.01
CA GLY A 664 15.87 -14.74 -15.42
C GLY A 664 16.51 -13.90 -14.30
N PHE A 665 16.14 -14.19 -13.05
CA PHE A 665 16.72 -13.52 -11.90
C PHE A 665 18.17 -13.95 -11.69
N SER A 666 18.55 -15.22 -11.91
CA SER A 666 19.96 -15.65 -11.84
C SER A 666 20.85 -14.82 -12.76
N LEU A 667 20.48 -14.62 -14.03
CA LEU A 667 21.30 -13.86 -14.98
C LEU A 667 21.27 -12.34 -14.74
N ILE A 668 20.10 -11.76 -14.45
CA ILE A 668 19.98 -10.32 -14.16
C ILE A 668 20.64 -9.99 -12.83
N PHE A 669 20.42 -10.81 -11.80
CA PHE A 669 21.05 -10.68 -10.50
C PHE A 669 22.55 -10.95 -10.56
N GLU A 670 23.01 -11.99 -11.25
CA GLU A 670 24.45 -12.21 -11.46
C GLU A 670 25.06 -11.03 -12.19
N ARG A 671 24.39 -10.48 -13.21
CA ARG A 671 24.88 -9.29 -13.92
C ARG A 671 24.85 -8.02 -13.08
N LEU A 672 23.82 -7.81 -12.26
CA LEU A 672 23.73 -6.69 -11.32
C LEU A 672 24.79 -6.80 -10.22
N ARG A 673 24.99 -8.02 -9.70
CA ARG A 673 26.01 -8.37 -8.72
C ARG A 673 27.41 -8.22 -9.31
N GLU A 674 27.65 -8.71 -10.51
CA GLU A 674 28.90 -8.51 -11.24
C GLU A 674 29.14 -7.03 -11.44
N THR A 675 28.15 -6.26 -11.92
CA THR A 675 28.26 -4.80 -12.07
C THR A 675 28.55 -4.12 -10.73
N TRP A 676 27.91 -4.55 -9.64
CA TRP A 676 28.10 -4.02 -8.29
C TRP A 676 29.50 -4.31 -7.73
N LEU A 677 30.00 -5.53 -7.96
CA LEU A 677 31.32 -5.98 -7.53
C LEU A 677 32.44 -5.41 -8.40
N GLU A 678 32.23 -5.27 -9.72
CA GLU A 678 33.18 -4.67 -10.67
C GLU A 678 33.40 -3.18 -10.38
N LYS A 679 32.32 -2.46 -10.04
CA LYS A 679 32.40 -1.03 -9.70
C LYS A 679 32.90 -0.76 -8.28
N ARG A 680 33.13 -1.80 -7.46
CA ARG A 680 33.46 -1.67 -6.02
C ARG A 680 34.72 -0.85 -5.74
N SER A 681 35.70 -0.83 -6.65
CA SER A 681 36.90 0.01 -6.53
C SER A 681 36.71 1.48 -6.94
N SER A 682 35.60 1.80 -7.60
CA SER A 682 35.30 3.12 -8.18
C SER A 682 34.13 3.85 -7.52
N ARG A 683 33.44 3.19 -6.58
CA ARG A 683 32.28 3.74 -5.85
C ARG A 683 32.60 3.93 -4.36
N THR A 684 31.86 4.82 -3.72
CA THR A 684 31.92 5.00 -2.27
C THR A 684 31.53 3.71 -1.56
N PHE A 685 32.21 3.40 -0.46
CA PHE A 685 31.92 2.24 0.37
C PHE A 685 30.56 2.41 1.05
N THR A 686 29.69 1.42 0.94
CA THR A 686 28.28 1.49 1.40
C THR A 686 28.06 0.62 2.63
N VAL A 687 27.45 1.18 3.66
CA VAL A 687 27.19 0.53 4.94
C VAL A 687 25.70 0.54 5.24
N GLY A 688 25.11 -0.64 5.38
CA GLY A 688 23.75 -0.80 5.89
C GLY A 688 23.77 -1.12 7.37
N VAL A 689 23.10 -0.33 8.20
CA VAL A 689 22.88 -0.66 9.62
C VAL A 689 21.46 -1.18 9.79
N CYS A 690 21.33 -2.48 10.07
CA CYS A 690 20.04 -3.16 10.06
C CYS A 690 19.44 -3.25 11.47
N SER A 691 18.26 -2.65 11.65
CA SER A 691 17.44 -2.91 12.84
C SER A 691 16.50 -4.08 12.60
N TRP A 692 16.37 -4.96 13.59
CA TRP A 692 15.42 -6.07 13.52
C TRP A 692 13.96 -5.59 13.57
N GLU A 693 13.72 -4.36 14.06
CA GLU A 693 12.41 -3.73 14.07
C GLU A 693 12.50 -2.20 14.14
N LEU A 694 11.90 -1.52 13.16
CA LEU A 694 12.07 -0.09 12.95
C LEU A 694 11.01 0.81 13.60
N SER A 695 9.87 0.32 14.07
CA SER A 695 8.76 1.17 14.57
C SER A 695 8.87 1.60 16.03
N HIS A 696 9.85 1.09 16.78
CA HIS A 696 10.01 1.43 18.21
C HIS A 696 11.48 1.48 18.68
N ASN A 697 11.66 1.65 19.99
CA ASN A 697 12.94 1.97 20.66
C ASN A 697 14.20 1.16 20.24
N PRO A 698 14.16 -0.15 19.92
CA PRO A 698 15.33 -0.90 19.45
C PRO A 698 16.01 -0.29 18.22
N ALA A 699 15.26 0.44 17.39
CA ALA A 699 15.81 1.16 16.24
C ALA A 699 16.82 2.26 16.64
N GLY A 700 16.77 2.75 17.89
CA GLY A 700 17.72 3.74 18.40
C GLY A 700 19.17 3.25 18.44
N ARG A 701 19.41 1.97 18.70
CA ARG A 701 20.77 1.40 18.65
C ARG A 701 21.30 1.39 17.22
N ALA A 702 20.48 1.03 16.23
CA ALA A 702 20.83 1.09 14.82
C ALA A 702 21.18 2.52 14.38
N LEU A 703 20.42 3.53 14.82
CA LEU A 703 20.76 4.93 14.56
C LEU A 703 22.13 5.32 15.14
N THR A 704 22.40 4.98 16.41
CA THR A 704 23.69 5.33 17.02
C THR A 704 24.87 4.62 16.37
N LEU A 705 24.69 3.39 15.91
CA LEU A 705 25.71 2.66 15.14
C LEU A 705 25.93 3.33 13.78
N ALA A 706 24.87 3.72 13.09
CA ALA A 706 24.94 4.41 11.81
C ALA A 706 25.67 5.76 11.92
N GLU A 707 25.40 6.53 12.97
CA GLU A 707 26.11 7.79 13.26
C GLU A 707 27.60 7.60 13.65
N SER A 708 28.03 6.37 13.96
CA SER A 708 29.41 6.07 14.38
C SER A 708 30.35 5.74 13.22
N TYR A 709 29.81 5.57 12.01
CA TYR A 709 30.63 5.33 10.82
C TYR A 709 31.28 6.63 10.31
N PRO A 710 32.52 6.57 9.82
CA PRO A 710 33.22 7.75 9.31
C PRO A 710 32.58 8.30 8.02
N ASN A 711 32.74 9.61 7.78
CA ASN A 711 32.15 10.34 6.64
C ASN A 711 32.58 9.87 5.24
N ASN A 712 33.55 8.95 5.14
CA ASN A 712 34.01 8.37 3.87
C ASN A 712 33.21 7.12 3.45
N ALA A 713 32.23 6.70 4.24
CA ALA A 713 31.25 5.68 3.89
C ALA A 713 29.87 6.33 3.66
N GLU A 714 29.13 5.82 2.69
CA GLU A 714 27.70 6.09 2.54
C GLU A 714 26.93 5.14 3.46
N VAL A 715 26.21 5.70 4.43
CA VAL A 715 25.55 4.93 5.49
C VAL A 715 24.04 5.01 5.34
N GLU A 716 23.38 3.87 5.48
CA GLU A 716 21.93 3.71 5.38
C GLU A 716 21.41 2.91 6.57
N ILE A 717 20.20 3.18 7.03
CA ILE A 717 19.49 2.36 8.00
C ILE A 717 18.52 1.44 7.26
N LEU A 718 18.58 0.14 7.58
CA LEU A 718 17.79 -0.91 6.96
C LEU A 718 16.96 -1.64 8.02
N GLY A 719 15.88 -2.29 7.61
CA GLY A 719 15.16 -3.17 8.54
C GLY A 719 13.73 -3.48 8.11
N CYS A 720 13.00 -4.11 9.02
CA CYS A 720 11.58 -4.41 8.83
C CYS A 720 10.70 -3.66 9.82
N ILE A 721 9.41 -3.56 9.50
CA ILE A 721 8.35 -3.10 10.39
C ILE A 721 7.41 -4.27 10.64
N LEU A 722 7.32 -4.70 11.89
CA LEU A 722 6.39 -5.68 12.40
C LEU A 722 5.10 -4.97 12.84
N PRO A 723 3.94 -5.22 12.20
CA PRO A 723 2.68 -4.55 12.53
C PRO A 723 2.23 -4.67 14.00
N SER A 724 2.76 -5.66 14.73
CA SER A 724 2.50 -5.86 16.16
C SER A 724 3.17 -4.83 17.06
N PHE A 725 4.16 -4.08 16.57
CA PHE A 725 4.88 -3.04 17.32
C PHE A 725 4.54 -1.62 16.85
N GLY A 726 4.20 -1.45 15.57
CA GLY A 726 3.82 -0.17 14.97
C GLY A 726 3.64 -0.26 13.46
N SER A 727 3.21 0.84 12.84
CA SER A 727 2.95 0.91 11.39
C SER A 727 3.89 1.83 10.63
N GLU A 728 4.70 2.63 11.33
CA GLU A 728 5.61 3.63 10.75
C GLU A 728 7.00 3.49 11.38
N VAL A 729 8.03 3.98 10.69
CA VAL A 729 9.39 4.05 11.23
C VAL A 729 9.38 4.94 12.47
N TRP A 730 10.09 4.51 13.52
CA TRP A 730 10.18 5.23 14.77
C TRP A 730 10.70 6.66 14.50
N PRO A 731 9.99 7.72 14.96
CA PRO A 731 10.27 9.09 14.56
C PRO A 731 11.75 9.51 14.67
N PRO A 732 12.51 9.13 15.73
CA PRO A 732 13.94 9.44 15.82
C PRO A 732 14.80 8.94 14.65
N VAL A 733 14.44 7.82 14.05
CA VAL A 733 15.13 7.29 12.86
C VAL A 733 14.65 8.02 11.61
N ASN A 734 13.34 8.24 11.51
CA ASN A 734 12.72 8.92 10.36
C ASN A 734 13.10 10.41 10.24
N ASP A 735 13.34 11.08 11.37
CA ASP A 735 13.76 12.48 11.45
C ASP A 735 15.29 12.62 11.31
N SER A 736 16.03 11.51 11.25
CA SER A 736 17.48 11.52 11.10
C SER A 736 17.91 11.97 9.70
N ARG A 737 19.17 12.40 9.57
CA ARG A 737 19.76 12.73 8.26
C ARG A 737 20.20 11.50 7.46
N ILE A 738 20.17 10.32 8.08
CA ILE A 738 20.61 9.07 7.47
C ILE A 738 19.40 8.43 6.78
N SER A 739 19.56 8.06 5.51
CA SER A 739 18.48 7.41 4.74
C SER A 739 18.02 6.14 5.46
N CYS A 740 16.70 5.97 5.58
CA CYS A 740 16.11 4.78 6.18
C CYS A 740 15.23 4.04 5.16
N HIS A 741 15.51 2.76 4.96
CA HIS A 741 14.74 1.87 4.10
C HIS A 741 14.12 0.74 4.92
N SER A 742 12.81 0.57 4.77
CA SER A 742 12.04 -0.42 5.53
C SER A 742 11.08 -1.19 4.64
N PHE A 743 10.76 -2.42 5.05
CA PHE A 743 9.61 -3.15 4.52
C PHE A 743 8.69 -3.63 5.65
N THR A 744 7.38 -3.62 5.41
CA THR A 744 6.42 -4.15 6.39
C THR A 744 6.30 -5.66 6.23
N VAL A 745 6.40 -6.40 7.33
CA VAL A 745 6.18 -7.84 7.34
C VAL A 745 4.67 -8.10 7.32
N ILE A 746 4.16 -8.49 6.16
CA ILE A 746 2.73 -8.79 5.93
C ILE A 746 2.38 -10.14 6.54
N ASN A 747 3.26 -11.13 6.32
CA ASN A 747 3.11 -12.49 6.82
C ASN A 747 4.47 -13.01 7.31
N GLU A 748 4.59 -13.36 8.59
CA GLU A 748 5.84 -13.90 9.13
C GLU A 748 6.23 -15.25 8.47
N ALA A 749 5.27 -16.04 7.98
CA ALA A 749 5.55 -17.28 7.27
C ALA A 749 6.28 -17.05 5.93
N GLU A 750 6.13 -15.86 5.35
CA GLU A 750 6.77 -15.42 4.11
C GLU A 750 7.93 -14.45 4.39
N PHE A 751 8.38 -14.33 5.65
CA PHE A 751 9.37 -13.33 6.04
C PHE A 751 10.66 -13.43 5.19
N VAL A 752 11.15 -14.65 4.95
CA VAL A 752 12.37 -14.88 4.16
C VAL A 752 12.21 -14.36 2.72
N LEU A 753 11.04 -14.55 2.10
CA LEU A 753 10.77 -14.07 0.73
C LEU A 753 10.65 -12.54 0.68
N GLN A 754 9.96 -11.94 1.66
CA GLN A 754 9.85 -10.49 1.78
C GLN A 754 11.23 -9.85 2.01
N ALA A 755 12.05 -10.43 2.88
CA ALA A 755 13.41 -10.00 3.15
C ALA A 755 14.29 -10.13 1.90
N LEU A 756 14.18 -11.21 1.12
CA LEU A 756 14.94 -11.39 -0.13
C LEU A 756 14.64 -10.29 -1.15
N SER A 757 13.36 -9.93 -1.32
CA SER A 757 12.96 -8.83 -2.21
C SER A 757 13.52 -7.48 -1.77
N PHE A 758 13.58 -7.24 -0.46
CA PHE A 758 14.15 -6.04 0.13
C PHE A 758 15.68 -5.99 -0.05
N VAL A 759 16.40 -7.05 0.33
CA VAL A 759 17.86 -7.18 0.19
C VAL A 759 18.31 -7.01 -1.27
N ALA A 760 17.50 -7.47 -2.23
CA ALA A 760 17.78 -7.29 -3.66
C ALA A 760 17.78 -5.83 -4.14
N ARG A 761 17.05 -4.93 -3.46
CA ARG A 761 16.89 -3.52 -3.87
C ARG A 761 17.88 -2.57 -3.19
N HIS A 762 18.50 -3.01 -2.09
CA HIS A 762 19.35 -2.17 -1.24
C HIS A 762 20.75 -2.80 -1.05
N PRO A 763 21.56 -2.95 -2.11
CA PRO A 763 22.86 -3.59 -2.01
C PRO A 763 23.83 -2.75 -1.14
N VAL A 764 24.58 -3.41 -0.23
CA VAL A 764 25.61 -2.77 0.60
C VAL A 764 26.91 -3.59 0.62
N ASP A 765 28.04 -2.96 0.96
CA ASP A 765 29.34 -3.63 1.13
C ASP A 765 29.51 -4.29 2.49
N LEU A 766 28.93 -3.65 3.50
CA LEU A 766 28.97 -4.02 4.89
C LEU A 766 27.56 -3.89 5.47
N LEU A 767 27.13 -4.89 6.21
CA LEU A 767 25.91 -4.87 7.00
C LEU A 767 26.25 -4.96 8.48
N HIS A 768 25.77 -4.02 9.29
CA HIS A 768 25.90 -4.03 10.75
C HIS A 768 24.54 -4.32 11.37
N LEU A 769 24.34 -5.54 11.87
CA LEU A 769 23.09 -6.01 12.46
C LEU A 769 22.96 -5.52 13.90
N SER A 770 21.97 -4.67 14.19
CA SER A 770 21.68 -4.20 15.54
C SER A 770 20.81 -5.21 16.30
N LYS A 771 21.43 -5.93 17.23
CA LYS A 771 20.87 -7.03 18.05
C LYS A 771 20.75 -8.38 17.31
N PRO A 772 21.07 -9.51 17.98
CA PRO A 772 21.02 -10.85 17.41
C PRO A 772 19.58 -11.42 17.45
N ARG A 773 18.67 -10.80 16.71
CA ARG A 773 17.30 -11.28 16.52
C ARG A 773 17.18 -12.01 15.19
N ILE A 774 16.31 -13.02 15.12
CA ILE A 774 16.22 -13.90 13.94
C ILE A 774 15.98 -13.14 12.62
N HIS A 775 15.22 -12.04 12.65
CA HIS A 775 15.03 -11.17 11.48
C HIS A 775 16.36 -10.65 10.93
N ASN A 776 17.22 -10.14 11.82
CA ASN A 776 18.56 -9.66 11.47
C ASN A 776 19.48 -10.81 11.03
N ILE A 777 19.44 -11.96 11.71
CA ILE A 777 20.26 -13.13 11.33
C ILE A 777 19.94 -13.57 9.89
N ILE A 778 18.66 -13.72 9.57
CA ILE A 778 18.20 -14.07 8.21
C ILE A 778 18.63 -13.02 7.19
N ILE A 779 18.40 -11.72 7.48
CA ILE A 779 18.81 -10.63 6.59
C ILE A 779 20.33 -10.63 6.38
N GLY A 780 21.11 -10.84 7.43
CA GLY A 780 22.58 -10.94 7.37
C GLY A 780 23.06 -12.03 6.44
N TRP A 781 22.51 -13.25 6.57
CA TRP A 781 22.86 -14.35 5.67
C TRP A 781 22.52 -14.02 4.22
N LEU A 782 21.35 -13.42 3.97
CA LEU A 782 20.96 -12.99 2.63
C LEU A 782 21.97 -12.00 2.04
N TYR A 783 22.42 -11.00 2.80
CA TYR A 783 23.43 -10.04 2.35
C TYR A 783 24.80 -10.67 2.06
N GLN A 784 25.29 -11.60 2.90
CA GLN A 784 26.54 -12.33 2.63
C GLN A 784 26.43 -13.13 1.32
N LEU A 785 25.31 -13.81 1.11
CA LEU A 785 25.12 -14.72 -0.03
C LEU A 785 24.87 -13.97 -1.34
N MET A 786 24.03 -12.93 -1.27
CA MET A 786 23.61 -12.14 -2.43
C MET A 786 24.71 -11.19 -2.86
N TRP A 787 25.24 -10.38 -1.95
CA TRP A 787 26.13 -9.27 -2.31
C TRP A 787 27.58 -9.52 -1.97
N GLY A 788 27.90 -10.62 -1.27
CA GLY A 788 29.24 -10.80 -0.69
C GLY A 788 29.55 -9.69 0.32
N ALA A 789 28.51 -9.16 0.98
CA ALA A 789 28.67 -8.16 2.01
C ALA A 789 29.41 -8.76 3.21
N LYS A 790 30.24 -7.96 3.86
CA LYS A 790 30.72 -8.28 5.21
C LYS A 790 29.58 -8.07 6.19
N VAL A 791 29.42 -8.94 7.18
CA VAL A 791 28.35 -8.79 8.17
C VAL A 791 28.91 -8.81 9.57
N ILE A 792 28.52 -7.81 10.35
CA ILE A 792 28.87 -7.67 11.77
C ILE A 792 27.59 -7.78 12.57
N VAL A 793 27.62 -8.53 13.67
CA VAL A 793 26.50 -8.59 14.63
C VAL A 793 26.83 -7.77 15.86
N ASP A 794 25.95 -6.83 16.19
CA ASP A 794 26.02 -6.06 17.42
C ASP A 794 25.17 -6.70 18.51
N VAL A 795 25.78 -7.00 19.65
CA VAL A 795 25.12 -7.49 20.86
C VAL A 795 25.07 -6.35 21.88
N ASP A 796 23.91 -5.71 21.93
CA ASP A 796 23.63 -4.56 22.80
C ASP A 796 23.12 -4.98 24.19
N ASP A 797 22.29 -6.02 24.22
CA ASP A 797 21.66 -6.58 25.42
C ASP A 797 21.78 -8.11 25.42
N GLU A 798 21.67 -8.72 26.60
CA GLU A 798 21.50 -10.17 26.73
C GLU A 798 20.07 -10.57 26.36
N GLU A 799 19.89 -10.94 25.09
CA GLU A 799 18.56 -11.23 24.54
C GLU A 799 17.86 -12.43 25.20
N LEU A 800 18.62 -13.42 25.71
CA LEU A 800 18.06 -14.56 26.41
C LEU A 800 17.46 -14.17 27.76
N ALA A 801 18.08 -13.23 28.47
CA ALA A 801 17.56 -12.69 29.72
C ALA A 801 16.22 -11.97 29.51
N ILE A 802 16.06 -11.29 28.36
CA ILE A 802 14.81 -10.60 28.01
C ILE A 802 13.65 -11.58 27.78
N VAL A 803 13.91 -12.70 27.10
CA VAL A 803 12.90 -13.74 26.83
C VAL A 803 12.81 -14.82 27.92
N LYS A 804 13.55 -14.67 29.02
CA LYS A 804 13.63 -15.61 30.15
C LYS A 804 14.01 -17.03 29.68
N ALA A 805 15.08 -17.11 28.89
CA ALA A 805 15.68 -18.36 28.45
C ALA A 805 17.05 -18.56 29.13
N ASP A 806 17.34 -19.80 29.51
CA ASP A 806 18.56 -20.11 30.28
C ASP A 806 19.79 -20.27 29.38
N ALA A 807 19.61 -20.75 28.15
CA ALA A 807 20.68 -21.04 27.21
C ALA A 807 20.24 -20.84 25.75
N PRO A 808 21.17 -20.51 24.84
CA PRO A 808 20.92 -20.61 23.41
C PRO A 808 20.66 -22.07 23.03
N ILE A 809 19.92 -22.28 21.95
CA ILE A 809 19.68 -23.62 21.40
C ILE A 809 20.30 -23.64 20.02
N LYS A 810 21.25 -24.55 19.80
CA LYS A 810 21.78 -24.73 18.44
C LYS A 810 20.67 -25.32 17.56
N PRO A 811 20.57 -24.91 16.29
CA PRO A 811 19.60 -25.50 15.38
C PRO A 811 19.72 -27.02 15.28
N THR A 812 20.94 -27.59 15.34
CA THR A 812 21.18 -29.06 15.38
C THR A 812 20.35 -29.68 16.48
N ASP A 813 20.48 -29.11 17.67
CA ASP A 813 20.00 -29.71 18.91
C ASP A 813 18.47 -29.60 18.93
N TYR A 814 17.93 -28.46 18.47
CA TYR A 814 16.49 -28.28 18.29
C TYR A 814 15.89 -29.29 17.29
N ILE A 815 16.56 -29.50 16.16
CA ILE A 815 16.09 -30.44 15.12
C ILE A 815 16.24 -31.88 15.60
N ALA A 816 17.32 -32.23 16.31
CA ALA A 816 17.51 -33.54 16.89
C ALA A 816 16.38 -33.88 17.89
N GLU A 817 15.92 -32.89 18.67
CA GLU A 817 14.83 -33.05 19.63
C GLU A 817 13.44 -33.05 18.98
N HIS A 818 13.19 -32.17 18.01
CA HIS A 818 11.84 -31.89 17.49
C HIS A 818 11.59 -32.35 16.04
N GLY A 819 12.60 -32.90 15.38
CA GLY A 819 12.57 -33.37 13.98
C GLY A 819 12.64 -32.26 12.93
N GLN A 820 12.36 -31.01 13.29
CA GLN A 820 12.40 -29.84 12.40
C GLN A 820 12.55 -28.54 13.19
N LEU A 821 12.86 -27.45 12.50
CA LEU A 821 12.84 -26.11 13.09
C LEU A 821 11.41 -25.63 13.41
N PRO A 822 11.25 -24.63 14.30
CA PRO A 822 9.95 -24.05 14.54
C PRO A 822 9.37 -23.44 13.25
N PRO A 823 8.03 -23.32 13.14
CA PRO A 823 7.43 -22.56 12.05
C PRO A 823 7.85 -21.08 12.12
N LEU A 824 7.97 -20.43 10.96
CA LEU A 824 8.23 -18.98 10.83
C LEU A 824 7.03 -18.15 11.30
N LYS A 825 6.82 -18.14 12.60
CA LYS A 825 5.73 -17.46 13.27
C LYS A 825 6.18 -17.07 14.67
N ASN A 826 5.73 -15.90 15.12
CA ASN A 826 6.14 -15.31 16.38
C ASN A 826 7.67 -15.20 16.47
N LEU A 827 8.31 -14.75 15.40
CA LEU A 827 9.76 -14.70 15.22
C LEU A 827 10.49 -13.90 16.33
N HIS A 828 9.80 -12.96 16.97
CA HIS A 828 10.31 -12.16 18.09
C HIS A 828 10.26 -12.87 19.47
N LYS A 829 9.77 -14.12 19.55
CA LYS A 829 9.57 -14.86 20.82
C LYS A 829 10.77 -15.74 21.20
N ARG A 830 10.62 -16.42 22.35
CA ARG A 830 11.65 -17.18 23.07
C ARG A 830 12.46 -18.14 22.19
N VAL A 831 11.81 -19.09 21.51
CA VAL A 831 12.52 -20.15 20.77
C VAL A 831 13.39 -19.58 19.65
N TRP A 832 12.83 -18.67 18.84
CA TRP A 832 13.59 -18.01 17.78
C TRP A 832 14.71 -17.10 18.30
N THR A 833 14.55 -16.54 19.49
CA THR A 833 15.63 -15.79 20.16
C THR A 833 16.74 -16.71 20.65
N GLN A 834 16.41 -17.90 21.16
CA GLN A 834 17.40 -18.91 21.55
C GLN A 834 18.21 -19.42 20.36
N LEU A 835 17.56 -19.61 19.22
CA LEU A 835 18.21 -20.00 17.96
C LEU A 835 19.12 -18.87 17.44
N ALA A 836 18.62 -17.63 17.39
CA ALA A 836 19.40 -16.48 16.92
C ALA A 836 20.64 -16.21 17.78
N ALA A 837 20.54 -16.36 19.10
CA ALA A 837 21.67 -16.22 20.02
C ALA A 837 22.77 -17.28 19.81
N ALA A 838 22.43 -18.45 19.27
CA ALA A 838 23.39 -19.50 18.93
C ALA A 838 24.13 -19.24 17.60
N MET A 839 23.69 -18.27 16.79
CA MET A 839 24.18 -17.99 15.43
C MET A 839 25.00 -16.70 15.34
N VAL A 840 25.30 -16.04 16.46
CA VAL A 840 26.04 -14.77 16.48
C VAL A 840 27.43 -14.93 15.88
N ASP A 841 28.08 -16.07 16.12
CA ASP A 841 29.44 -16.37 15.67
C ASP A 841 29.54 -16.77 14.19
N ASP A 842 28.41 -16.84 13.47
CA ASP A 842 28.38 -17.24 12.04
C ASP A 842 28.86 -16.11 11.10
N PHE A 843 28.99 -14.89 11.60
CA PHE A 843 29.24 -13.68 10.82
C PHE A 843 30.71 -13.21 10.88
N ASP A 844 31.06 -12.21 10.07
CA ASP A 844 32.45 -11.78 9.90
C ASP A 844 33.05 -11.07 11.13
N GLY A 845 32.20 -10.57 12.03
CA GLY A 845 32.64 -9.90 13.25
C GLY A 845 31.50 -9.69 14.25
N ILE A 846 31.88 -9.42 15.49
CA ILE A 846 30.96 -9.16 16.60
C ILE A 846 31.36 -7.85 17.26
N THR A 847 30.37 -6.99 17.50
CA THR A 847 30.51 -5.84 18.39
C THR A 847 29.63 -6.04 19.62
N VAL A 848 30.10 -5.58 20.77
CA VAL A 848 29.39 -5.72 22.05
C VAL A 848 29.35 -4.40 22.78
N ALA A 849 28.31 -4.14 23.57
CA ALA A 849 28.17 -2.85 24.25
C ALA A 849 29.09 -2.65 25.47
N ASN A 850 29.62 -3.74 26.07
CA ASN A 850 30.46 -3.67 27.28
C ASN A 850 31.31 -4.93 27.50
N GLY A 851 32.22 -4.87 28.48
CA GLY A 851 33.12 -5.97 28.83
C GLY A 851 32.43 -7.26 29.33
N ALA A 852 31.24 -7.17 29.95
CA ALA A 852 30.52 -8.37 30.39
C ALA A 852 29.99 -9.16 29.18
N LEU A 853 29.43 -8.46 28.19
CA LEU A 853 29.05 -9.04 26.91
C LEU A 853 30.28 -9.51 26.11
N GLN A 854 31.40 -8.77 26.15
CA GLN A 854 32.66 -9.20 25.53
C GLN A 854 33.19 -10.51 26.10
N THR A 855 33.12 -10.68 27.42
CA THR A 855 33.53 -11.93 28.07
C THR A 855 32.68 -13.11 27.61
N LYS A 856 31.40 -12.87 27.28
CA LYS A 856 30.45 -13.91 26.86
C LYS A 856 30.47 -14.21 25.36
N TYR A 857 30.50 -13.18 24.51
CA TYR A 857 30.35 -13.28 23.05
C TYR A 857 31.65 -12.97 22.29
N GLY A 858 32.71 -12.51 22.97
CA GLY A 858 33.90 -12.00 22.31
C GLY A 858 33.66 -10.66 21.62
N GLY A 859 34.41 -10.42 20.53
CA GLY A 859 34.25 -9.23 19.71
C GLY A 859 34.86 -7.95 20.29
N ALA A 860 34.62 -6.83 19.61
CA ALA A 860 35.11 -5.52 20.02
C ALA A 860 34.03 -4.72 20.75
N ILE A 861 34.45 -3.90 21.72
CA ILE A 861 33.53 -3.08 22.49
C ILE A 861 33.15 -1.83 21.68
N VAL A 862 31.87 -1.68 21.39
CA VAL A 862 31.26 -0.46 20.84
C VAL A 862 30.16 -0.02 21.83
N PRO A 863 30.49 0.85 22.80
CA PRO A 863 29.54 1.25 23.84
C PRO A 863 28.40 2.09 23.27
N HIS A 864 27.41 2.44 24.10
CA HIS A 864 26.45 3.46 23.71
C HIS A 864 27.15 4.82 23.59
N VAL A 865 27.21 5.35 22.38
CA VAL A 865 27.87 6.63 22.09
C VAL A 865 26.87 7.74 21.73
N ARG A 866 27.35 8.99 21.75
CA ARG A 866 26.64 10.16 21.23
C ARG A 866 27.56 11.07 20.42
N PRO A 867 27.05 11.77 19.40
CA PRO A 867 27.81 12.80 18.72
C PRO A 867 28.09 13.97 19.67
N ALA A 868 29.36 14.27 19.91
CA ALA A 868 29.79 15.32 20.83
C ALA A 868 29.22 16.70 20.47
N SER A 869 29.01 16.96 19.17
CA SER A 869 28.42 18.20 18.66
C SER A 869 26.99 18.43 19.13
N ARG A 870 26.20 17.38 19.39
CA ARG A 870 24.81 17.46 19.88
C ARG A 870 24.72 17.55 21.40
N TYR A 871 25.74 17.10 22.12
CA TYR A 871 25.77 17.07 23.58
C TYR A 871 26.80 18.07 24.09
N GLN A 872 26.41 19.34 24.15
CA GLN A 872 27.26 20.46 24.58
C GLN A 872 26.68 21.11 25.85
N PRO A 873 27.19 20.78 27.05
CA PRO A 873 26.69 21.37 28.28
C PRO A 873 27.02 22.86 28.35
N SER A 874 26.05 23.67 28.75
CA SER A 874 26.26 25.08 29.06
C SER A 874 25.32 25.54 30.18
N ALA A 875 25.73 26.56 30.93
CA ALA A 875 24.89 27.14 31.98
C ALA A 875 23.55 27.63 31.43
N LYS A 876 23.57 28.26 30.25
CA LYS A 876 22.38 28.73 29.54
C LYS A 876 21.42 27.58 29.18
N LEU A 877 21.93 26.48 28.63
CA LEU A 877 21.10 25.32 28.30
C LEU A 877 20.45 24.69 29.54
N LYS A 878 21.18 24.65 30.66
CA LYS A 878 20.67 24.18 31.94
C LYS A 878 19.56 25.10 32.49
N GLU A 879 19.76 26.40 32.41
CA GLU A 879 18.77 27.42 32.79
C GLU A 879 17.49 27.27 31.97
N GLU A 880 17.59 27.24 30.64
CA GLU A 880 16.47 27.04 29.71
C GLU A 880 15.73 25.72 29.99
N ALA A 881 16.47 24.64 30.25
CA ALA A 881 15.89 23.34 30.57
C ALA A 881 15.13 23.36 31.90
N ARG A 882 15.66 24.03 32.93
CA ARG A 882 14.99 24.17 34.23
C ARG A 882 13.74 25.04 34.13
N GLN A 883 13.81 26.16 33.41
CA GLN A 883 12.65 27.02 33.13
C GLN A 883 11.55 26.25 32.41
N ARG A 884 11.90 25.43 31.41
CA ARG A 884 10.96 24.57 30.67
C ARG A 884 10.16 23.64 31.58
N PHE A 885 10.76 23.14 32.66
CA PHE A 885 10.12 22.21 33.60
C PHE A 885 9.63 22.89 34.89
N GLY A 886 9.70 24.22 34.98
CA GLY A 886 9.27 24.98 36.16
C GLY A 886 10.13 24.72 37.41
N ILE A 887 11.41 24.41 37.23
CA ILE A 887 12.34 24.09 38.32
C ILE A 887 13.20 25.33 38.65
N PRO A 888 13.35 25.71 39.94
CA PRO A 888 14.22 26.83 40.35
C PRO A 888 15.70 26.62 39.99
N GLU A 889 16.42 27.69 39.65
CA GLU A 889 17.83 27.62 39.25
C GLU A 889 18.76 27.11 40.37
N ASN A 890 18.46 27.41 41.63
CA ASN A 890 19.27 26.98 42.77
C ASN A 890 18.90 25.59 43.31
N ALA A 891 17.95 24.89 42.67
CA ALA A 891 17.50 23.56 43.08
C ALA A 891 18.54 22.49 42.78
N LEU A 892 18.58 21.47 43.66
CA LEU A 892 19.21 20.19 43.35
C LEU A 892 18.25 19.34 42.54
N VAL A 893 18.63 18.95 41.33
CA VAL A 893 17.78 18.18 40.41
C VAL A 893 18.38 16.80 40.18
N ALA A 894 17.72 15.77 40.72
CA ALA A 894 17.90 14.42 40.25
C ALA A 894 17.08 14.21 38.97
N ILE A 895 17.66 13.60 37.93
CA ILE A 895 16.95 13.32 36.68
C ILE A 895 16.95 11.82 36.35
N PHE A 896 15.79 11.35 35.90
CA PHE A 896 15.60 10.03 35.29
C PHE A 896 15.01 10.20 33.88
N VAL A 897 15.66 9.61 32.88
CA VAL A 897 15.19 9.58 31.49
C VAL A 897 14.96 8.14 31.05
N GLY A 898 13.74 7.83 30.59
CA GLY A 898 13.33 6.53 30.06
C GLY A 898 11.95 6.10 30.55
N THR A 899 11.50 4.91 30.17
CA THR A 899 10.17 4.41 30.61
C THR A 899 10.16 4.20 32.14
N PRO A 900 9.31 4.91 32.89
CA PRO A 900 9.33 4.87 34.35
C PRO A 900 8.69 3.58 34.87
N ARG A 901 9.50 2.66 35.38
CA ARG A 901 9.08 1.37 35.94
C ARG A 901 9.70 1.16 37.31
N ARG A 902 8.97 0.50 38.23
CA ARG A 902 9.45 0.26 39.60
C ARG A 902 10.81 -0.47 39.65
N HIS A 903 10.98 -1.51 38.84
CA HIS A 903 12.23 -2.28 38.76
C HIS A 903 13.46 -1.47 38.27
N LYS A 904 13.26 -0.23 37.78
CA LYS A 904 14.37 0.67 37.41
C LYS A 904 14.89 1.52 38.59
N GLY A 905 14.44 1.23 39.81
CA GLY A 905 14.96 1.85 41.03
C GLY A 905 14.46 3.28 41.29
N ILE A 906 13.39 3.71 40.60
CA ILE A 906 12.86 5.09 40.67
C ILE A 906 12.33 5.40 42.07
N PHE A 907 11.62 4.45 42.68
CA PHE A 907 11.04 4.66 44.00
C PHE A 907 12.09 4.70 45.09
N GLU A 908 13.10 3.83 44.99
CA GLU A 908 14.24 3.75 45.90
C GLU A 908 15.10 5.02 45.82
N ALA A 909 15.32 5.54 44.61
CA ALA A 909 15.98 6.83 44.39
C ALA A 909 15.17 7.97 45.04
N ALA A 910 13.86 8.02 44.80
CA ALA A 910 12.97 9.03 45.38
C ALA A 910 12.96 8.97 46.92
N LYS A 911 12.93 7.77 47.51
CA LYS A 911 13.03 7.59 48.98
C LYS A 911 14.34 8.14 49.54
N ALA A 912 15.46 7.86 48.89
CA ALA A 912 16.75 8.37 49.32
C ALA A 912 16.85 9.90 49.21
N LEU A 913 16.31 10.48 48.13
CA LEU A 913 16.26 11.94 47.94
C LEU A 913 15.37 12.61 48.99
N SER A 914 14.16 12.07 49.24
CA SER A 914 13.25 12.54 50.30
C SER A 914 13.90 12.47 51.69
N ALA A 915 14.70 11.43 51.96
CA ALA A 915 15.40 11.26 53.23
C ALA A 915 16.55 12.26 53.48
N LEU A 916 16.92 13.09 52.49
CA LEU A 916 17.82 14.23 52.70
C LEU A 916 17.16 15.35 53.53
N LYS A 917 15.81 15.39 53.58
CA LYS A 917 15.02 16.38 54.31
C LYS A 917 15.38 17.82 53.92
N GLN A 918 15.49 18.08 52.62
CA GLN A 918 15.80 19.38 52.04
C GLN A 918 14.63 19.85 51.17
N GLU A 919 14.19 21.10 51.32
CA GLU A 919 13.01 21.59 50.60
C GLU A 919 13.29 21.90 49.11
N ASN A 920 14.56 22.12 48.75
CA ASN A 920 14.96 22.51 47.38
C ASN A 920 15.49 21.34 46.53
N VAL A 921 14.98 20.12 46.76
CA VAL A 921 15.34 18.91 45.99
C VAL A 921 14.20 18.53 45.06
N TYR A 922 14.54 18.33 43.79
CA TYR A 922 13.62 17.97 42.71
C TYR A 922 14.00 16.62 42.11
N TYR A 923 12.99 15.84 41.76
CA TYR A 923 13.16 14.64 40.97
C TYR A 923 12.40 14.76 39.65
N LEU A 924 13.13 15.01 38.57
CA LEU A 924 12.60 15.12 37.22
C LEU A 924 12.57 13.74 36.55
N ILE A 925 11.36 13.23 36.32
CA ILE A 925 11.11 11.92 35.71
C ILE A 925 10.57 12.14 34.31
N VAL A 926 11.37 11.78 33.30
CA VAL A 926 11.08 12.01 31.88
C VAL A 926 10.87 10.68 31.16
N GLY A 927 9.71 10.49 30.53
CA GLY A 927 9.42 9.32 29.70
C GLY A 927 7.94 9.02 29.55
N GLY A 928 7.61 7.78 29.17
CA GLY A 928 6.23 7.33 29.01
C GLY A 928 5.41 7.36 30.31
N GLU A 929 4.16 6.92 30.25
CA GLU A 929 3.26 6.98 31.43
C GLU A 929 3.82 6.24 32.65
N VAL A 930 3.74 6.90 33.80
CA VAL A 930 4.05 6.33 35.11
C VAL A 930 2.84 5.55 35.61
N GLU A 931 3.06 4.32 36.06
CA GLU A 931 2.01 3.51 36.69
C GLU A 931 1.33 4.28 37.83
N GLN A 932 0.00 4.30 37.89
CA GLN A 932 -0.74 5.12 38.86
C GLN A 932 -0.37 4.85 40.32
N SER A 933 -0.06 3.58 40.66
CA SER A 933 0.39 3.18 41.99
C SER A 933 1.71 3.90 42.34
N LEU A 934 2.71 3.80 41.46
CA LEU A 934 4.01 4.43 41.60
C LEU A 934 3.90 5.96 41.60
N TYR A 935 3.05 6.54 40.75
CA TYR A 935 2.81 7.99 40.73
C TYR A 935 2.29 8.51 42.08
N LYS A 936 1.29 7.83 42.66
CA LYS A 936 0.74 8.20 43.98
C LYS A 936 1.79 8.10 45.08
N GLU A 937 2.56 7.02 45.11
CA GLU A 937 3.62 6.84 46.11
C GLU A 937 4.71 7.90 45.99
N LEU A 938 5.13 8.25 44.78
CA LEU A 938 6.14 9.30 44.54
C LEU A 938 5.67 10.69 44.98
N LYS A 939 4.38 11.00 44.82
CA LYS A 939 3.79 12.28 45.26
C LYS A 939 3.57 12.37 46.77
N GLN A 940 3.55 11.25 47.49
CA GLN A 940 3.35 11.21 48.93
C GLN A 940 4.65 11.33 49.74
N LEU A 941 5.81 11.27 49.09
CA LEU A 941 7.09 11.39 49.78
C LEU A 941 7.30 12.83 50.29
N PRO A 942 7.56 13.03 51.59
CA PRO A 942 7.76 14.37 52.14
C PRO A 942 9.09 14.95 51.64
N SER A 943 9.17 16.28 51.54
CA SER A 943 10.43 16.99 51.24
C SER A 943 11.08 16.57 49.90
N LEU A 944 10.28 16.20 48.90
CA LEU A 944 10.74 15.92 47.53
C LEU A 944 9.75 16.45 46.50
N ASN A 945 10.23 17.28 45.56
CA ASN A 945 9.43 17.81 44.47
C ASN A 945 9.53 16.93 43.22
N CYS A 946 8.56 16.05 43.00
CA CYS A 946 8.51 15.19 41.82
C CYS A 946 7.87 15.91 40.61
N VAL A 947 8.63 16.07 39.53
CA VAL A 947 8.22 16.64 38.24
C VAL A 947 8.14 15.52 37.21
N PHE A 948 7.01 15.39 36.52
CA PHE A 948 6.77 14.33 35.55
C PHE A 948 6.65 14.94 34.16
N ALA A 949 7.54 14.54 33.25
CA ALA A 949 7.52 14.94 31.85
C ALA A 949 7.25 13.73 30.96
N GLY A 950 6.35 13.90 29.99
CA GLY A 950 6.04 12.86 29.00
C GLY A 950 7.22 12.56 28.07
N ASN A 951 6.97 11.71 27.07
CA ASN A 951 7.94 11.40 26.01
C ASN A 951 8.47 12.68 25.35
N GLN A 952 9.79 12.73 25.14
CA GLN A 952 10.49 13.85 24.52
C GLN A 952 11.01 13.44 23.14
N ALA A 953 11.12 14.40 22.22
CA ALA A 953 11.78 14.16 20.94
C ALA A 953 13.24 13.74 21.19
N TYR A 954 13.74 12.75 20.44
CA TYR A 954 15.09 12.22 20.62
C TYR A 954 16.17 13.31 20.49
N ASP A 955 15.99 14.25 19.57
CA ASP A 955 16.91 15.38 19.38
C ASP A 955 16.96 16.35 20.57
N SER A 956 15.96 16.33 21.44
CA SER A 956 15.91 17.16 22.63
C SER A 956 16.57 16.53 23.86
N VAL A 957 17.03 15.26 23.79
CA VAL A 957 17.55 14.53 24.97
C VAL A 957 18.67 15.30 25.68
N ALA A 958 19.64 15.86 24.93
CA ALA A 958 20.72 16.67 25.51
C ALA A 958 20.17 17.87 26.31
N SER A 959 19.22 18.61 25.74
CA SER A 959 18.58 19.75 26.41
C SER A 959 17.81 19.34 27.66
N VAL A 960 17.17 18.17 27.65
CA VAL A 960 16.40 17.66 28.79
C VAL A 960 17.34 17.25 29.92
N VAL A 961 18.41 16.51 29.58
CA VAL A 961 19.39 16.03 30.57
C VAL A 961 20.15 17.19 31.21
N ALA A 962 20.34 18.31 30.49
CA ALA A 962 20.96 19.53 31.03
C ALA A 962 20.28 20.06 32.30
N ALA A 963 18.99 19.77 32.54
CA ALA A 963 18.30 20.21 33.76
C ALA A 963 18.86 19.57 35.04
N GLY A 964 19.41 18.35 34.93
CA GLY A 964 19.88 17.54 36.06
C GLY A 964 21.22 17.99 36.63
N ASP A 965 21.39 17.81 37.94
CA ASP A 965 22.69 17.82 38.62
C ASP A 965 23.22 16.40 38.81
N ILE A 966 22.31 15.49 39.12
CA ILE A 966 22.61 14.09 39.39
C ILE A 966 21.66 13.15 38.63
N THR A 967 22.13 11.97 38.29
CA THR A 967 21.29 10.85 37.84
C THR A 967 21.57 9.62 38.70
N ILE A 968 20.54 8.83 38.98
CA ILE A 968 20.62 7.67 39.87
C ILE A 968 20.20 6.42 39.10
N LEU A 969 21.13 5.48 38.96
CA LEU A 969 20.99 4.24 38.20
C LEU A 969 21.03 3.03 39.14
N LEU A 970 19.95 2.83 39.91
CA LEU A 970 19.79 1.67 40.80
C LEU A 970 19.22 0.46 40.04
N GLN A 971 20.04 -0.14 39.18
CA GLN A 971 19.67 -1.42 38.56
C GLN A 971 19.58 -2.53 39.61
N ASP A 972 18.72 -3.52 39.37
CA ASP A 972 18.61 -4.68 40.26
C ASP A 972 19.79 -5.63 40.00
N ALA A 973 20.79 -5.66 40.88
CA ALA A 973 22.00 -6.47 40.67
C ALA A 973 21.68 -7.96 40.52
N ASP A 974 20.62 -8.48 41.11
CA ASP A 974 20.26 -9.90 40.99
C ASP A 974 19.55 -10.21 39.65
N SER A 975 19.18 -9.20 38.86
CA SER A 975 18.54 -9.39 37.56
C SER A 975 19.55 -9.78 36.49
N ALA A 976 19.28 -10.90 35.80
CA ALA A 976 20.09 -11.35 34.67
C ALA A 976 20.25 -10.28 33.57
N ILE A 977 19.27 -9.39 33.38
CA ILE A 977 19.37 -8.29 32.41
C ILE A 977 20.43 -7.27 32.87
N ALA A 978 20.41 -6.89 34.15
CA ALA A 978 21.30 -5.86 34.69
C ALA A 978 22.77 -6.31 34.73
N GLN A 979 23.01 -7.62 34.77
CA GLN A 979 24.36 -8.19 34.72
C GLN A 979 25.09 -7.86 33.41
N TYR A 980 24.37 -7.74 32.29
CA TYR A 980 24.94 -7.54 30.96
C TYR A 980 24.60 -6.17 30.34
N GLN A 981 23.76 -5.36 30.98
CA GLN A 981 23.28 -4.10 30.43
C GLN A 981 24.09 -2.89 30.93
N THR A 982 24.52 -2.05 29.99
CA THR A 982 24.96 -0.68 30.25
C THR A 982 23.82 0.27 29.85
N PRO A 983 23.17 0.98 30.77
CA PRO A 983 22.04 1.83 30.40
C PRO A 983 22.47 3.02 29.53
N ALA A 984 21.85 3.22 28.37
CA ALA A 984 22.16 4.37 27.49
C ALA A 984 22.05 5.75 28.18
N LYS A 985 21.20 5.86 29.22
CA LYS A 985 21.07 7.05 30.09
C LYS A 985 22.34 7.41 30.87
N LEU A 986 23.26 6.45 31.06
CA LEU A 986 24.60 6.71 31.56
C LEU A 986 25.33 7.65 30.60
N THR A 987 25.40 7.27 29.32
CA THR A 987 26.05 8.05 28.28
C THR A 987 25.48 9.45 28.19
N ASP A 988 24.14 9.59 28.17
CA ASP A 988 23.49 10.90 28.11
C ASP A 988 23.88 11.80 29.30
N ALA A 989 23.95 11.23 30.50
CA ALA A 989 24.33 11.97 31.71
C ALA A 989 25.80 12.40 31.71
N LEU A 990 26.72 11.47 31.39
CA LEU A 990 28.15 11.78 31.27
C LEU A 990 28.40 12.83 30.19
N ALA A 991 27.70 12.73 29.06
CA ALA A 991 27.77 13.70 27.98
C ALA A 991 27.35 15.11 28.43
N MET A 992 26.37 15.25 29.32
CA MET A 992 25.96 16.56 29.83
C MET A 992 26.68 16.98 31.13
N GLY A 993 27.68 16.22 31.58
CA GLY A 993 28.41 16.50 32.83
C GLY A 993 27.57 16.32 34.09
N VAL A 994 26.48 15.55 34.01
CA VAL A 994 25.61 15.22 35.15
C VAL A 994 26.29 14.15 36.00
N THR A 995 26.33 14.33 37.32
CA THR A 995 26.98 13.36 38.22
C THR A 995 26.16 12.07 38.31
N VAL A 996 26.81 10.93 38.12
CA VAL A 996 26.13 9.62 38.05
C VAL A 996 26.36 8.83 39.34
N PHE A 997 25.29 8.43 40.01
CA PHE A 997 25.30 7.39 41.04
C PHE A 997 24.78 6.10 40.41
N ALA A 998 25.54 5.01 40.46
CA ALA A 998 25.14 3.76 39.82
C ALA A 998 25.37 2.55 40.71
N GLN A 999 24.46 1.58 40.62
CA GLN A 999 24.66 0.27 41.23
C GLN A 999 25.70 -0.54 40.43
N PRO A 1000 26.80 -1.00 41.06
CA PRO A 1000 27.78 -1.83 40.38
C PRO A 1000 27.15 -3.14 39.88
N THR A 1001 27.35 -3.42 38.60
CA THR A 1001 27.04 -4.69 37.94
C THR A 1001 28.16 -4.98 36.95
N PRO A 1002 28.36 -6.23 36.48
CA PRO A 1002 29.42 -6.53 35.51
C PRO A 1002 29.35 -5.66 34.24
N GLY A 1003 28.17 -5.44 33.68
CA GLY A 1003 27.95 -4.52 32.54
C GLY A 1003 28.24 -3.03 32.82
N MET A 1004 28.44 -2.66 34.09
CA MET A 1004 28.78 -1.30 34.53
C MET A 1004 30.20 -1.19 35.11
N GLN A 1005 30.92 -2.31 35.24
CA GLN A 1005 32.16 -2.38 36.03
C GLN A 1005 33.25 -1.45 35.50
N GLU A 1006 33.41 -1.37 34.18
CA GLU A 1006 34.38 -0.46 33.53
C GLU A 1006 34.19 1.00 33.96
N TRP A 1007 32.93 1.44 34.05
CA TRP A 1007 32.57 2.82 34.42
C TRP A 1007 32.75 3.09 35.92
N VAL A 1008 32.71 2.04 36.74
CA VAL A 1008 33.06 2.11 38.16
C VAL A 1008 34.58 2.22 38.31
N ASP A 1009 35.33 1.38 37.59
CA ASP A 1009 36.79 1.28 37.71
C ASP A 1009 37.51 2.52 37.18
N ASN A 1010 37.06 3.09 36.06
CA ASN A 1010 37.60 4.36 35.54
C ASN A 1010 37.06 5.59 36.33
N GLY A 1011 36.13 5.36 37.26
CA GLY A 1011 35.52 6.35 38.13
C GLY A 1011 34.67 7.38 37.40
N ALA A 1012 33.99 6.99 36.31
CA ALA A 1012 32.93 7.78 35.67
C ALA A 1012 31.69 7.89 36.55
N VAL A 1013 31.42 6.88 37.38
CA VAL A 1013 30.25 6.83 38.27
C VAL A 1013 30.66 6.70 39.75
N ILE A 1014 29.77 7.15 40.64
CA ILE A 1014 29.86 6.91 42.08
C ILE A 1014 29.13 5.60 42.39
N PRO A 1015 29.82 4.56 42.89
CA PRO A 1015 29.20 3.27 43.17
C PRO A 1015 28.27 3.36 44.40
N VAL A 1016 27.03 2.91 44.25
CA VAL A 1016 26.01 2.92 45.32
C VAL A 1016 25.20 1.63 45.37
N THR A 1017 24.62 1.32 46.52
CA THR A 1017 23.54 0.34 46.66
C THR A 1017 22.29 1.02 47.19
N ARG A 1018 21.16 0.31 47.24
CA ARG A 1018 19.93 0.82 47.88
C ARG A 1018 20.18 1.27 49.33
N GLN A 1019 21.13 0.64 50.03
CA GLN A 1019 21.48 0.97 51.41
C GLN A 1019 22.48 2.13 51.52
N THR A 1020 23.46 2.23 50.61
CA THR A 1020 24.52 3.26 50.70
C THR A 1020 24.17 4.57 50.01
N LEU A 1021 23.15 4.58 49.13
CA LEU A 1021 22.77 5.76 48.35
C LEU A 1021 22.56 7.01 49.21
N LEU A 1022 21.85 6.92 50.33
CA LEU A 1022 21.60 8.08 51.20
C LEU A 1022 22.91 8.66 51.79
N VAL A 1023 23.86 7.79 52.13
CA VAL A 1023 25.16 8.21 52.67
C VAL A 1023 25.95 8.97 51.60
N GLU A 1024 25.97 8.45 50.37
CA GLU A 1024 26.68 9.05 49.26
C GLU A 1024 26.03 10.37 48.78
N LEU A 1025 24.69 10.45 48.80
CA LEU A 1025 23.98 11.70 48.55
C LEU A 1025 24.31 12.78 49.61
N LYS A 1026 24.46 12.41 50.88
CA LYS A 1026 24.90 13.35 51.92
C LYS A 1026 26.32 13.84 51.70
N LYS A 1027 27.23 12.97 51.24
CA LYS A 1027 28.59 13.39 50.86
C LYS A 1027 28.59 14.33 49.67
N PHE A 1028 27.75 14.07 48.66
CA PHE A 1028 27.55 14.96 47.52
C PHE A 1028 27.09 16.36 47.97
N MET A 1029 26.10 16.43 48.86
CA MET A 1029 25.62 17.70 49.43
C MET A 1029 26.72 18.46 50.19
N ALA A 1030 27.66 17.74 50.80
CA ALA A 1030 28.82 18.31 51.47
C ALA A 1030 30.00 18.65 50.52
N GLY A 1031 29.82 18.52 49.20
CA GLY A 1031 30.81 18.93 48.19
C GLY A 1031 31.91 17.92 47.88
N HIS A 1032 31.86 16.70 48.44
CA HIS A 1032 32.92 15.68 48.25
C HIS A 1032 33.09 15.22 46.79
N TYR A 1033 32.13 15.51 45.91
CA TYR A 1033 32.10 15.07 44.51
C TYR A 1033 32.02 16.24 43.52
N ALA A 1034 32.49 17.44 43.90
CA ALA A 1034 32.36 18.66 43.10
C ALA A 1034 32.91 18.51 41.66
N GLU A 1035 33.98 17.73 41.47
CA GLU A 1035 34.60 17.50 40.15
C GLU A 1035 34.07 16.28 39.40
N GLN A 1036 33.17 15.48 40.00
CA GLN A 1036 32.75 14.19 39.45
C GLN A 1036 32.04 14.32 38.09
N GLY A 1037 31.15 15.32 37.94
CA GLY A 1037 30.47 15.59 36.67
C GLY A 1037 31.44 15.97 35.54
N ALA A 1038 32.44 16.81 35.85
CA ALA A 1038 33.49 17.20 34.90
C ALA A 1038 34.38 16.02 34.50
N LYS A 1039 34.75 15.17 35.46
CA LYS A 1039 35.47 13.92 35.20
C LYS A 1039 34.66 12.99 34.29
N GLY A 1040 33.36 12.82 34.57
CA GLY A 1040 32.45 12.02 33.74
C GLY A 1040 32.36 12.54 32.29
N ARG A 1041 32.30 13.86 32.11
CA ARG A 1041 32.34 14.50 30.78
C ARG A 1041 33.64 14.25 30.04
N LEU A 1042 34.79 14.35 30.71
CA LEU A 1042 36.09 14.05 30.09
C LEU A 1042 36.19 12.59 29.63
N ILE A 1043 35.62 11.65 30.40
CA ILE A 1043 35.54 10.24 30.01
C ILE A 1043 34.62 10.09 28.79
N PHE A 1044 33.47 10.78 28.78
CA PHE A 1044 32.58 10.79 27.62
C PHE A 1044 33.30 11.25 26.35
N GLU A 1045 33.99 12.39 26.39
CA GLU A 1045 34.72 12.95 25.23
C GLU A 1045 35.79 12.00 24.70
N ARG A 1046 36.43 11.23 25.58
CA ARG A 1046 37.51 10.29 25.22
C ARG A 1046 37.02 8.93 24.73
N GLN A 1047 35.88 8.43 25.22
CA GLN A 1047 35.50 7.02 25.07
C GLN A 1047 34.05 6.77 24.63
N LEU A 1048 33.15 7.76 24.71
CA LEU A 1048 31.72 7.59 24.46
C LEU A 1048 31.18 8.54 23.37
N THR A 1049 32.05 9.08 22.55
CA THR A 1049 31.65 9.86 21.35
C THR A 1049 31.62 8.97 20.12
N THR A 1050 30.79 9.32 19.13
CA THR A 1050 30.81 8.68 17.81
C THR A 1050 32.22 8.68 17.21
N ASP A 1051 32.96 9.79 17.37
CA ASP A 1051 34.32 9.94 16.87
C ASP A 1051 35.32 9.02 17.60
N SER A 1052 35.14 8.79 18.89
CA SER A 1052 36.04 7.92 19.68
C SER A 1052 35.93 6.43 19.32
N VAL A 1053 34.78 5.98 18.83
CA VAL A 1053 34.55 4.57 18.46
C VAL A 1053 34.71 4.32 16.97
N ALA A 1054 34.75 5.36 16.13
CA ALA A 1054 34.96 5.23 14.70
C ALA A 1054 36.23 4.43 14.35
N PRO A 1055 37.40 4.61 15.01
CA PRO A 1055 38.58 3.78 14.78
C PRO A 1055 38.36 2.31 15.17
N VAL A 1056 37.65 2.04 16.27
CA VAL A 1056 37.33 0.67 16.69
C VAL A 1056 36.45 -0.02 15.66
N ILE A 1057 35.43 0.68 15.15
CA ILE A 1057 34.58 0.18 14.07
C ILE A 1057 35.43 -0.05 12.81
N GLN A 1058 36.35 0.85 12.47
CA GLN A 1058 37.26 0.71 11.33
C GLN A 1058 38.24 -0.49 11.48
N ASP A 1059 38.75 -0.74 12.68
CA ASP A 1059 39.66 -1.83 13.00
C ASP A 1059 38.95 -3.19 13.01
N CYS A 1060 37.73 -3.26 13.55
CA CYS A 1060 36.85 -4.43 13.43
C CYS A 1060 36.65 -4.84 11.97
N LEU A 1061 36.79 -3.89 11.05
CA LEU A 1061 36.56 -4.09 9.63
C LEU A 1061 37.82 -4.54 8.87
N ASN A 1062 39.04 -4.48 9.44
CA ASN A 1062 40.32 -4.69 8.72
C ASN A 1062 40.27 -4.06 7.30
N LEU A 1063 39.72 -2.85 7.20
CA LEU A 1063 39.55 -2.12 5.94
C LEU A 1063 40.91 -1.57 5.49
N ASP A 1064 41.78 -2.45 5.01
CA ASP A 1064 42.68 -2.04 3.96
C ASP A 1064 41.76 -1.68 2.78
N MET A 1065 41.51 -0.38 2.55
CA MET A 1065 40.67 0.12 1.44
C MET A 1065 41.19 -0.32 0.05
N LYS A 1066 42.30 -1.08 0.02
CA LYS A 1066 42.81 -1.87 -1.10
C LYS A 1066 42.34 -3.33 -1.03
N LEU A 1067 41.04 -3.58 -1.01
CA LEU A 1067 40.55 -4.95 -1.16
C LEU A 1067 40.71 -5.40 -2.62
N THR A 1068 41.65 -6.33 -2.81
CA THR A 1068 41.93 -7.01 -4.08
C THR A 1068 40.66 -7.65 -4.63
N ALA A 1069 40.40 -7.43 -5.92
CA ALA A 1069 39.32 -8.07 -6.67
C ALA A 1069 39.52 -9.59 -6.68
N SER A 1070 39.10 -10.26 -5.62
CA SER A 1070 38.95 -11.70 -5.60
C SER A 1070 37.81 -12.05 -6.53
N LYS A 1071 38.13 -12.37 -7.79
CA LYS A 1071 37.27 -13.07 -8.76
C LYS A 1071 36.94 -14.47 -8.22
N ARG A 1072 36.18 -14.57 -7.14
CA ARG A 1072 35.61 -15.84 -6.68
C ARG A 1072 34.31 -16.04 -7.43
N LYS A 1073 34.36 -16.88 -8.48
CA LYS A 1073 33.17 -17.34 -9.20
C LYS A 1073 32.23 -18.02 -8.20
N TRP A 1074 31.00 -17.52 -8.14
CA TRP A 1074 29.92 -18.00 -7.26
C TRP A 1074 29.63 -19.50 -7.45
N HIS A 1075 29.83 -20.02 -8.67
CA HIS A 1075 29.72 -21.44 -8.99
C HIS A 1075 30.84 -22.31 -8.37
N GLY A 1076 32.09 -21.83 -8.31
CA GLY A 1076 33.24 -22.63 -7.88
C GLY A 1076 33.32 -22.90 -6.37
N GLN A 1077 32.73 -22.03 -5.54
CA GLN A 1077 32.64 -22.29 -4.09
C GLN A 1077 31.55 -23.33 -3.77
N ILE A 1078 30.46 -23.31 -4.52
CA ILE A 1078 29.39 -24.32 -4.43
C ILE A 1078 29.97 -25.68 -4.86
N GLU A 1079 30.66 -25.75 -6.00
CA GLU A 1079 31.31 -26.97 -6.49
C GLU A 1079 32.36 -27.53 -5.51
N GLN A 1080 33.25 -26.70 -4.94
CA GLN A 1080 34.23 -27.14 -3.94
C GLN A 1080 33.62 -27.67 -2.64
N ILE A 1081 32.46 -27.16 -2.23
CA ILE A 1081 31.72 -27.63 -1.05
C ILE A 1081 31.09 -29.01 -1.33
N PHE A 1082 30.68 -29.27 -2.58
CA PHE A 1082 30.12 -30.56 -3.00
C PHE A 1082 31.20 -31.61 -3.33
N ASP A 1083 32.36 -31.23 -3.90
CA ASP A 1083 33.46 -32.13 -4.25
C ASP A 1083 34.15 -32.74 -3.02
N LYS A 1084 34.33 -31.98 -1.94
CA LYS A 1084 34.92 -32.49 -0.68
C LYS A 1084 34.08 -33.56 0.01
N LYS A 1085 32.80 -33.70 -0.34
CA LYS A 1085 31.87 -34.69 0.23
C LYS A 1085 31.53 -35.85 -0.74
N GLY A 1086 32.18 -35.93 -1.90
CA GLY A 1086 32.14 -37.11 -2.78
C GLY A 1086 30.80 -37.43 -3.44
N LEU A 1087 30.05 -36.41 -3.91
CA LEU A 1087 28.76 -36.62 -4.59
C LEU A 1087 28.76 -36.02 -6.01
N PRO A 1088 28.45 -36.80 -7.07
CA PRO A 1088 28.55 -36.34 -8.45
C PRO A 1088 27.42 -35.36 -8.82
N LEU A 1089 27.78 -34.26 -9.49
CA LEU A 1089 26.86 -33.32 -10.11
C LEU A 1089 26.36 -33.90 -11.44
N GLY A 1090 25.14 -34.46 -11.45
CA GLY A 1090 24.46 -34.87 -12.67
C GLY A 1090 23.79 -33.68 -13.35
N PHE A 1091 24.54 -32.89 -14.11
CA PHE A 1091 24.00 -32.05 -15.17
C PHE A 1091 24.30 -32.74 -16.50
N GLY A 1092 23.29 -33.42 -17.07
CA GLY A 1092 23.33 -34.00 -18.40
C GLY A 1092 22.16 -33.47 -19.22
N GLU A 1093 22.52 -32.71 -20.26
CA GLU A 1093 21.76 -32.05 -21.35
C GLU A 1093 20.47 -31.28 -21.04
#